data_AF-A0A7W6TV92-F1
#
_entry.id   AF-A0A7W6TV92-F1
#
_cell.length_a   1.000
_cell.length_b   1.000
_cell.length_c   1.000
_cell.angle_alpha   90.00
_cell.angle_beta   90.00
_cell.angle_gamma   90.00
#
_symmetry.space_group_name_H-M   'P 1'
#
loop_
_entity.id
_entity.type
_entity.pdbx_description
1 polymer ?
#
loop_
_entity_poly.entity_id
_entity_poly.type
_entity_poly.pdbx_seq_one_letter_code
_entity_poly.pdbx_strand_id
1 'polypeptide(L)'
;MFHPWLGQWGEACDPADLQILVASQLVRLLSTHGAGVAGILGARRGGAAEVLVLEVQTARPQRPAYPLNRSEPVAILFPQECAAPIVLALRPDFPDTPHQNWVPEQIPACLCVDDRPWVEARLTYTAGQLLFRILNWFKLAGMGELHETGRALDPHFTGVTFEIILPASVFAQGPAGRADLVGFIQAGKRHPVIIAETYSPERHGAASVGGIVMTTYELPPQNMRRLRHVPTTLAELVRELADHGIDLVADLGGKIDSWAGIQRRDVFRLTSRLAVALKVPVIDPATGTVTRTDNLAFVTDQSLGEVGVALGRLLENRSDVGIQQGFVRQIVPAAPDPLRLASISLGTAIAHVEFDAETAATMSGLAAPDRRKAVIVGAGSIGSNLSEALVREGRFDWTVVDKDYLLPHNLARHTLTLQSAGAFKADHVAARLRTLRSGVSCEAIVADFLDVHDDEMAAALRAADVIIDTSASIPVARAIADLDIGARRVSAFFNPAGTAAVLLVQDREGKTDLRALEAAYYAQILTKEELADHLSQSANAIPYAGACRSVTNRIPAARAVALSGLVGMGLSKAIDRDEALVQIWSLAESGAVGVCARHVEPPRVHPSLWRVFIDPGVERRLKGMRAEHLPNETGGVLMGVVDVAAMRIDVVDAWDQPPDSRGSPAMFERGTGGLKQRVFDAMERTLDQVRYVGEWHSHPRNHSTNPSHIDVAQIAWLTDSLASDGCPALMIIVGDDDIRVCMGTTVEALKADLSK
;
A
#
# COMPACT_ATOMS: atom_id res chain seq x y z
N MET A 1 16.98 51.37 -5.80
CA MET A 1 17.70 51.13 -4.53
C MET A 1 17.67 49.62 -4.29
N PHE A 2 18.81 48.98 -4.02
CA PHE A 2 18.86 47.53 -3.77
C PHE A 2 18.52 47.21 -2.31
N HIS A 3 18.13 45.97 -2.05
CA HIS A 3 17.88 45.44 -0.71
C HIS A 3 19.08 45.69 0.23
N PRO A 4 18.87 46.13 1.48
CA PRO A 4 19.94 46.47 2.42
C PRO A 4 20.96 45.34 2.66
N TRP A 5 20.49 44.09 2.60
CA TRP A 5 21.31 42.88 2.69
C TRP A 5 22.55 42.95 1.79
N LEU A 6 22.41 43.41 0.55
CA LEU A 6 23.54 43.47 -0.38
C LEU A 6 24.64 44.40 0.15
N GLY A 7 24.27 45.52 0.77
CA GLY A 7 25.20 46.47 1.36
C GLY A 7 26.06 45.89 2.48
N GLN A 8 25.48 44.95 3.23
CA GLN A 8 26.09 44.26 4.38
C GLN A 8 26.89 43.01 3.97
N TRP A 9 26.81 42.57 2.71
CA TRP A 9 27.39 41.31 2.25
C TRP A 9 28.71 41.51 1.50
N GLY A 10 29.84 41.11 2.10
CA GLY A 10 31.17 41.09 1.45
C GLY A 10 31.68 42.46 0.95
N GLU A 11 32.87 42.46 0.36
CA GLU A 11 33.48 43.63 -0.26
C GLU A 11 33.18 43.67 -1.77
N ALA A 12 33.01 44.87 -2.34
CA ALA A 12 32.82 45.01 -3.78
C ALA A 12 34.11 44.66 -4.54
N CYS A 13 33.98 43.95 -5.65
CA CYS A 13 35.10 43.58 -6.52
C CYS A 13 34.73 43.72 -8.00
N ASP A 14 35.72 43.72 -8.89
CA ASP A 14 35.47 43.68 -10.32
C ASP A 14 34.84 42.31 -10.69
N PRO A 15 33.75 42.26 -11.48
CA PRO A 15 33.21 41.00 -11.99
C PRO A 15 34.23 40.12 -12.72
N ALA A 16 35.25 40.72 -13.34
CA ALA A 16 36.34 39.98 -13.99
C ALA A 16 37.24 39.22 -12.99
N ASP A 17 37.24 39.62 -11.73
CA ASP A 17 38.08 39.03 -10.69
C ASP A 17 37.46 37.80 -10.01
N LEU A 18 36.22 37.43 -10.34
CA LEU A 18 35.52 36.29 -9.73
C LEU A 18 36.27 34.96 -10.02
N GLN A 19 36.49 34.16 -8.98
CA GLN A 19 37.31 32.95 -9.01
C GLN A 19 36.49 31.66 -9.11
N ILE A 20 35.23 31.66 -8.69
CA ILE A 20 34.36 30.49 -8.78
C ILE A 20 34.06 30.24 -10.27
N LEU A 21 34.35 29.01 -10.73
CA LEU A 21 34.31 28.67 -12.15
C LEU A 21 32.97 28.99 -12.82
N VAL A 22 31.84 28.67 -12.18
CA VAL A 22 30.52 28.95 -12.73
C VAL A 22 30.23 30.45 -12.78
N ALA A 23 30.71 31.22 -11.79
CA ALA A 23 30.54 32.66 -11.72
C ALA A 23 31.34 33.37 -12.83
N SER A 24 32.62 33.01 -13.02
CA SER A 24 33.47 33.58 -14.09
C SER A 24 32.99 33.18 -15.49
N GLN A 25 32.51 31.94 -15.67
CA GLN A 25 31.85 31.51 -16.91
C GLN A 25 30.58 32.30 -17.21
N LEU A 26 29.78 32.63 -16.18
CA LEU A 26 28.57 33.42 -16.35
C LEU A 26 28.90 34.87 -16.73
N VAL A 27 29.92 35.48 -16.11
CA VAL A 27 30.43 36.79 -16.53
C VAL A 27 30.84 36.77 -17.99
N ARG A 28 31.63 35.76 -18.42
CA ARG A 28 32.08 35.64 -19.82
C ARG A 28 30.91 35.46 -20.80
N LEU A 29 29.92 34.63 -20.42
CA LEU A 29 28.70 34.42 -21.21
C LEU A 29 27.93 35.73 -21.40
N LEU A 30 27.74 36.49 -20.32
CA LEU A 30 27.00 37.75 -20.35
C LEU A 30 27.73 38.86 -21.11
N SER A 31 29.05 38.97 -20.95
CA SER A 31 29.86 39.95 -21.69
C SER A 31 29.90 39.71 -23.20
N THR A 32 29.69 38.46 -23.63
CA THR A 32 29.76 38.09 -25.07
C THR A 32 28.38 37.98 -25.71
N HIS A 33 27.39 37.46 -24.96
CA HIS A 33 26.08 37.05 -25.48
C HIS A 33 24.89 37.52 -24.62
N GLY A 34 25.12 38.32 -23.57
CA GLY A 34 24.07 38.74 -22.62
C GLY A 34 23.23 39.94 -23.07
N ALA A 35 23.59 40.59 -24.18
CA ALA A 35 22.91 41.79 -24.67
C ALA A 35 21.39 41.56 -24.86
N GLY A 36 20.58 42.37 -24.21
CA GLY A 36 19.11 42.26 -24.25
C GLY A 36 18.50 41.17 -23.35
N VAL A 37 19.32 40.42 -22.63
CA VAL A 37 18.88 39.31 -21.75
C VAL A 37 19.20 39.60 -20.29
N ALA A 38 20.46 39.90 -19.97
CA ALA A 38 20.87 40.33 -18.64
C ALA A 38 22.15 41.18 -18.68
N GLY A 39 22.22 42.22 -17.85
CA GLY A 39 23.38 43.09 -17.69
C GLY A 39 24.08 42.88 -16.35
N ILE A 40 25.40 43.01 -16.31
CA ILE A 40 26.17 42.92 -15.05
C ILE A 40 26.13 44.29 -14.36
N LEU A 41 25.66 44.34 -13.12
CA LEU A 41 25.61 45.55 -12.29
C LEU A 41 26.79 45.67 -11.32
N GLY A 42 27.41 44.54 -10.97
CA GLY A 42 28.59 44.49 -10.09
C GLY A 42 28.83 43.10 -9.53
N ALA A 43 29.90 42.95 -8.76
CA ALA A 43 30.23 41.73 -8.04
C ALA A 43 30.73 42.05 -6.63
N ARG A 44 30.61 41.08 -5.73
CA ARG A 44 31.11 41.17 -4.35
C ARG A 44 31.76 39.84 -3.95
N ARG A 45 32.73 39.90 -3.05
CA ARG A 45 33.40 38.73 -2.47
C ARG A 45 33.31 38.78 -0.94
N GLY A 46 32.91 37.67 -0.34
CA GLY A 46 32.78 37.53 1.11
C GLY A 46 33.34 36.19 1.58
N GLY A 47 34.49 36.21 2.25
CA GLY A 47 35.20 34.99 2.61
C GLY A 47 35.50 34.15 1.37
N ALA A 48 34.94 32.94 1.31
CA ALA A 48 35.12 32.03 0.19
C ALA A 48 33.94 31.99 -0.81
N ALA A 49 32.90 32.78 -0.58
CA ALA A 49 31.76 32.90 -1.47
C ALA A 49 31.86 34.16 -2.34
N GLU A 50 31.19 34.13 -3.50
CA GLU A 50 31.15 35.24 -4.44
C GLU A 50 29.70 35.56 -4.81
N VAL A 51 29.39 36.84 -5.00
CA VAL A 51 28.07 37.29 -5.46
C VAL A 51 28.22 38.03 -6.77
N LEU A 52 27.45 37.62 -7.77
CA LEU A 52 27.29 38.35 -9.03
C LEU A 52 25.93 39.05 -9.03
N VAL A 53 25.91 40.36 -9.27
CA VAL A 53 24.69 41.16 -9.33
C VAL A 53 24.34 41.43 -10.78
N LEU A 54 23.14 41.03 -11.18
CA LEU A 54 22.63 41.12 -12.55
C LEU A 54 21.35 41.96 -12.60
N GLU A 55 21.17 42.70 -13.69
CA GLU A 55 19.87 43.19 -14.13
C GLU A 55 19.31 42.20 -15.16
N VAL A 56 18.25 41.48 -14.82
CA VAL A 56 17.69 40.40 -15.66
C VAL A 56 16.40 40.87 -16.33
N GLN A 57 16.25 40.65 -17.63
CA GLN A 57 15.00 40.89 -18.34
C GLN A 57 13.99 39.78 -18.03
N THR A 58 12.83 40.13 -17.46
CA THR A 58 11.87 39.15 -16.91
C THR A 58 10.97 38.51 -17.96
N ALA A 59 11.03 38.98 -19.21
CA ALA A 59 10.10 38.62 -20.29
C ALA A 59 8.62 38.76 -19.87
N ARG A 60 8.31 39.70 -18.95
CA ARG A 60 6.95 39.86 -18.41
C ARG A 60 5.93 40.14 -19.52
N PRO A 61 4.75 39.50 -19.49
CA PRO A 61 3.66 39.85 -20.40
C PRO A 61 3.08 41.23 -20.09
N GLN A 62 2.23 41.75 -20.97
CA GLN A 62 1.59 43.06 -20.79
C GLN A 62 0.72 43.13 -19.52
N ARG A 63 0.19 41.99 -19.08
CA ARG A 63 -0.56 41.82 -17.83
C ARG A 63 0.06 40.65 -17.05
N PRO A 64 1.10 40.91 -16.23
CA PRO A 64 1.74 39.84 -15.47
C PRO A 64 0.86 39.40 -14.30
N ALA A 65 0.88 38.11 -13.98
CA ALA A 65 0.14 37.55 -12.84
C ALA A 65 0.61 38.14 -11.49
N TYR A 66 1.90 38.47 -11.40
CA TYR A 66 2.51 39.15 -10.25
C TYR A 66 3.11 40.49 -10.69
N PRO A 67 3.25 41.49 -9.80
CA PRO A 67 3.77 42.82 -10.14
C PRO A 67 5.28 42.81 -10.35
N LEU A 68 5.75 42.12 -11.39
CA LEU A 68 7.15 42.02 -11.81
C LEU A 68 7.55 43.22 -12.68
N ASN A 69 8.78 43.72 -12.50
CA ASN A 69 9.35 44.77 -13.33
C ASN A 69 9.83 44.23 -14.69
N ARG A 70 10.02 45.11 -15.69
CA ARG A 70 10.57 44.71 -17.03
C ARG A 70 11.97 44.13 -16.87
N SER A 71 12.76 44.80 -16.04
CA SER A 71 14.03 44.31 -15.53
C SER A 71 13.95 44.18 -14.01
N GLU A 72 14.54 43.12 -13.47
CA GLU A 72 14.66 42.90 -12.02
C GLU A 72 16.14 42.76 -11.64
N PRO A 73 16.59 43.43 -10.57
CA PRO A 73 17.93 43.21 -10.04
C PRO A 73 17.96 41.90 -9.24
N VAL A 74 18.91 41.04 -9.57
CA VAL A 74 19.09 39.72 -8.96
C VAL A 74 20.53 39.55 -8.49
N ALA A 75 20.73 39.07 -7.27
CA ALA A 75 22.03 38.59 -6.80
C ALA A 75 22.10 37.08 -6.93
N ILE A 76 23.17 36.57 -7.53
CA ILE A 76 23.49 35.15 -7.54
C ILE A 76 24.66 34.93 -6.60
N LEU A 77 24.40 34.28 -5.47
CA LEU A 77 25.39 33.87 -4.48
C LEU A 77 25.95 32.49 -4.87
N PHE A 78 27.25 32.44 -5.08
CA PHE A 78 28.03 31.25 -5.35
C PHE A 78 28.79 30.86 -4.09
N PRO A 79 28.34 29.84 -3.33
CA PRO A 79 29.12 29.30 -2.22
C PRO A 79 30.37 28.56 -2.72
N GLN A 80 31.40 28.47 -1.89
CA GLN A 80 32.57 27.63 -2.19
C GLN A 80 32.17 26.14 -2.18
N GLU A 81 32.80 25.36 -3.08
CA GLU A 81 32.70 23.90 -3.31
C GLU A 81 31.46 23.12 -2.77
N CYS A 82 30.83 22.37 -3.69
CA CYS A 82 29.76 21.37 -3.44
C CYS A 82 28.37 21.88 -3.03
N ALA A 83 28.10 23.18 -3.00
CA ALA A 83 26.76 23.75 -2.76
C ALA A 83 26.16 24.41 -4.02
N ALA A 84 24.83 24.51 -4.06
CA ALA A 84 24.09 25.10 -5.18
C ALA A 84 24.20 26.63 -5.18
N PRO A 85 24.23 27.29 -6.36
CA PRO A 85 24.08 28.74 -6.43
C PRO A 85 22.69 29.18 -5.96
N ILE A 86 22.68 30.26 -5.17
CA ILE A 86 21.48 30.83 -4.56
C ILE A 86 21.09 32.10 -5.33
N VAL A 87 19.83 32.23 -5.73
CA VAL A 87 19.33 33.35 -6.53
C VAL A 87 18.42 34.21 -5.66
N LEU A 88 18.76 35.49 -5.47
CA LEU A 88 18.05 36.43 -4.58
C LEU A 88 17.51 37.63 -5.37
N ALA A 89 16.23 37.95 -5.23
CA ALA A 89 15.64 39.15 -5.81
C ALA A 89 15.98 40.37 -4.95
N LEU A 90 16.72 41.34 -5.51
CA LEU A 90 17.24 42.49 -4.76
C LEU A 90 16.27 43.66 -4.63
N ARG A 91 15.07 43.55 -5.19
CA ARG A 91 14.04 44.58 -5.05
C ARG A 91 13.41 44.47 -3.65
N PRO A 92 13.41 45.54 -2.82
CA PRO A 92 12.86 45.47 -1.46
C PRO A 92 11.37 45.11 -1.40
N ASP A 93 10.59 45.52 -2.39
CA ASP A 93 9.15 45.27 -2.52
C ASP A 93 8.83 44.10 -3.48
N PHE A 94 9.73 43.13 -3.62
CA PHE A 94 9.51 41.99 -4.52
C PHE A 94 8.25 41.20 -4.13
N PRO A 95 7.38 40.84 -5.09
CA PRO A 95 6.13 40.15 -4.78
C PRO A 95 6.37 38.73 -4.27
N ASP A 96 5.43 38.26 -3.50
CA ASP A 96 5.33 36.85 -3.11
C ASP A 96 4.78 36.04 -4.28
N THR A 97 5.52 35.00 -4.64
CA THR A 97 5.23 34.12 -5.76
C THR A 97 5.48 32.68 -5.34
N PRO A 98 4.85 31.69 -5.99
CA PRO A 98 5.27 30.30 -5.90
C PRO A 98 6.76 30.15 -6.28
N HIS A 99 7.39 29.04 -5.89
CA HIS A 99 8.83 28.78 -6.11
C HIS A 99 9.78 29.85 -5.53
N GLN A 100 9.50 30.33 -4.32
CA GLN A 100 10.49 31.05 -3.50
C GLN A 100 10.94 30.19 -2.32
N ASN A 101 12.24 30.11 -2.05
CA ASN A 101 12.76 29.43 -0.87
C ASN A 101 12.49 30.26 0.38
N TRP A 102 12.30 29.56 1.48
CA TRP A 102 12.14 30.14 2.80
C TRP A 102 13.45 30.74 3.31
N VAL A 103 13.39 32.00 3.73
CA VAL A 103 14.55 32.77 4.18
C VAL A 103 14.20 33.60 5.43
N PRO A 104 15.16 33.87 6.33
CA PRO A 104 15.00 34.87 7.39
C PRO A 104 14.55 36.23 6.86
N GLU A 105 13.86 37.01 7.69
CA GLU A 105 13.29 38.33 7.35
C GLU A 105 14.33 39.32 6.80
N GLN A 106 15.60 39.15 7.17
CA GLN A 106 16.70 40.03 6.76
C GLN A 106 17.28 39.69 5.38
N ILE A 107 16.89 38.55 4.79
CA ILE A 107 17.40 38.05 3.51
C ILE A 107 16.36 38.36 2.41
N PRO A 108 16.79 38.84 1.22
CA PRO A 108 15.86 39.07 0.11
C PRO A 108 15.17 37.79 -0.35
N ALA A 109 14.04 37.91 -1.06
CA ALA A 109 13.31 36.77 -1.59
C ALA A 109 14.23 35.84 -2.41
N CYS A 110 14.35 34.58 -2.00
CA CYS A 110 15.19 33.60 -2.67
C CYS A 110 14.37 32.84 -3.72
N LEU A 111 14.80 32.83 -4.97
CA LEU A 111 14.10 32.20 -6.09
C LEU A 111 14.54 30.74 -6.24
N CYS A 112 13.59 29.82 -6.29
CA CYS A 112 13.82 28.41 -6.58
C CYS A 112 13.87 28.19 -8.11
N VAL A 113 15.05 28.30 -8.70
CA VAL A 113 15.23 28.18 -10.17
C VAL A 113 15.50 26.74 -10.66
N ASP A 114 15.72 25.80 -9.73
CA ASP A 114 15.86 24.36 -10.01
C ASP A 114 15.22 23.56 -8.86
N ASP A 115 14.38 22.59 -9.22
CA ASP A 115 13.62 21.74 -8.31
C ASP A 115 14.36 20.44 -7.94
N ARG A 116 15.41 20.09 -8.69
CA ARG A 116 16.22 18.88 -8.45
C ARG A 116 17.16 19.05 -7.26
N PRO A 117 17.51 17.97 -6.54
CA PRO A 117 18.61 17.99 -5.57
C PRO A 117 19.93 18.42 -6.23
N TRP A 118 20.75 19.22 -5.54
CA TRP A 118 21.99 19.76 -6.13
C TRP A 118 22.94 18.68 -6.66
N VAL A 119 23.00 17.53 -6.00
CA VAL A 119 23.83 16.38 -6.42
C VAL A 119 23.48 15.85 -7.81
N GLU A 120 22.21 15.97 -8.21
CA GLU A 120 21.72 15.65 -9.55
C GLU A 120 21.86 16.86 -10.49
N ALA A 121 21.44 18.04 -10.02
CA ALA A 121 21.45 19.25 -10.81
C ALA A 121 22.87 19.57 -11.33
N ARG A 122 23.89 19.47 -10.46
CA ARG A 122 25.30 19.77 -10.75
C ARG A 122 25.88 18.98 -11.92
N LEU A 123 25.34 17.79 -12.23
CA LEU A 123 25.79 16.97 -13.37
C LEU A 123 25.53 17.66 -14.72
N THR A 124 24.58 18.59 -14.76
CA THR A 124 24.15 19.32 -15.98
C THR A 124 24.19 20.83 -15.80
N TYR A 125 24.81 21.33 -14.73
CA TYR A 125 24.70 22.72 -14.30
C TYR A 125 25.82 23.59 -14.88
N THR A 126 25.51 24.26 -16.00
CA THR A 126 26.41 25.23 -16.65
C THR A 126 25.94 26.66 -16.39
N ALA A 127 26.82 27.65 -16.59
CA ALA A 127 26.44 29.06 -16.50
C ALA A 127 25.24 29.44 -17.40
N GLY A 128 25.18 28.87 -18.61
CA GLY A 128 24.05 29.07 -19.53
C GLY A 128 22.76 28.45 -19.02
N GLN A 129 22.82 27.26 -18.42
CA GLN A 129 21.65 26.63 -17.81
C GLN A 129 21.14 27.42 -16.60
N LEU A 130 22.04 27.94 -15.75
CA LEU A 130 21.67 28.81 -14.65
C LEU A 130 20.94 30.07 -15.12
N LEU A 131 21.50 30.78 -16.11
CA LEU A 131 20.86 31.96 -16.66
C LEU A 131 19.49 31.63 -17.28
N PHE A 132 19.41 30.56 -18.07
CA PHE A 132 18.15 30.09 -18.66
C PHE A 132 17.10 29.80 -17.59
N ARG A 133 17.47 29.14 -16.50
CA ARG A 133 16.56 28.81 -15.39
C ARG A 133 16.04 30.04 -14.66
N ILE A 134 16.89 31.04 -14.42
CA ILE A 134 16.46 32.33 -13.83
C ILE A 134 15.46 33.02 -14.75
N LEU A 135 15.76 33.12 -16.05
CA LEU A 135 14.88 33.75 -17.03
C LEU A 135 13.55 33.00 -17.16
N ASN A 136 13.61 31.67 -17.21
CA ASN A 136 12.42 30.82 -17.32
C ASN A 136 11.56 30.92 -16.06
N TRP A 137 12.17 31.03 -14.87
CA TRP A 137 11.45 31.28 -13.63
C TRP A 137 10.65 32.58 -13.70
N PHE A 138 11.27 33.69 -14.13
CA PHE A 138 10.56 34.98 -14.28
C PHE A 138 9.46 34.93 -15.34
N LYS A 139 9.71 34.23 -16.46
CA LYS A 139 8.73 34.03 -17.53
C LYS A 139 7.50 33.29 -16.99
N LEU A 140 7.70 32.13 -16.34
CA LEU A 140 6.62 31.33 -15.75
C LEU A 140 5.88 32.12 -14.66
N ALA A 141 6.61 32.87 -13.82
CA ALA A 141 6.01 33.75 -12.82
C ALA A 141 5.11 34.80 -13.48
N GLY A 142 5.62 35.48 -14.50
CA GLY A 142 4.87 36.50 -15.24
C GLY A 142 3.59 35.96 -15.88
N MET A 143 3.60 34.71 -16.34
CA MET A 143 2.44 34.03 -16.94
C MET A 143 1.48 33.41 -15.90
N GLY A 144 1.88 33.33 -14.62
CA GLY A 144 1.11 32.62 -13.59
C GLY A 144 1.17 31.09 -13.72
N GLU A 145 2.20 30.56 -14.38
CA GLU A 145 2.39 29.12 -14.64
C GLU A 145 3.38 28.47 -13.67
N LEU A 146 3.83 29.20 -12.64
CA LEU A 146 4.54 28.60 -11.52
C LEU A 146 3.54 27.83 -10.65
N HIS A 147 3.73 26.52 -10.56
CA HIS A 147 2.90 25.65 -9.72
C HIS A 147 3.60 25.40 -8.39
N GLU A 148 2.89 25.30 -7.28
CA GLU A 148 3.51 24.82 -6.04
C GLU A 148 3.74 23.30 -6.13
N THR A 149 4.94 22.89 -6.55
CA THR A 149 5.35 21.49 -6.45
C THR A 149 5.87 21.21 -5.05
N GLY A 150 4.98 20.83 -4.13
CA GLY A 150 5.24 19.82 -3.10
C GLY A 150 6.56 19.81 -2.31
N ARG A 151 7.26 20.95 -2.12
CA ARG A 151 8.67 20.92 -1.72
C ARG A 151 8.89 21.05 -0.22
N ALA A 152 9.85 20.28 0.27
CA ALA A 152 10.41 20.36 1.61
C ALA A 152 11.32 21.60 1.77
N LEU A 153 11.45 22.07 3.02
CA LEU A 153 12.39 23.10 3.47
C LEU A 153 13.79 22.90 2.87
N ASP A 154 14.32 23.92 2.20
CA ASP A 154 15.72 23.90 1.75
C ASP A 154 16.63 24.38 2.92
N PRO A 155 17.54 23.55 3.46
CA PRO A 155 18.28 23.85 4.70
C PRO A 155 19.23 25.06 4.61
N HIS A 156 19.45 25.61 3.41
CA HIS A 156 20.49 26.59 3.13
C HIS A 156 20.39 27.85 4.00
N PHE A 157 19.18 28.19 4.49
CA PHE A 157 18.95 29.43 5.23
C PHE A 157 18.59 29.26 6.70
N THR A 158 18.32 28.04 7.17
CA THR A 158 17.90 27.78 8.56
C THR A 158 19.02 27.18 9.42
N GLY A 159 20.19 26.87 8.84
CA GLY A 159 21.42 26.52 9.55
C GLY A 159 21.44 25.12 10.21
N VAL A 160 20.31 24.64 10.72
CA VAL A 160 20.14 23.29 11.26
C VAL A 160 18.71 22.81 10.96
N THR A 161 18.58 21.87 10.03
CA THR A 161 17.34 21.11 9.82
C THR A 161 17.54 19.69 10.30
N PHE A 162 16.67 19.25 11.20
CA PHE A 162 16.52 17.84 11.56
C PHE A 162 15.11 17.38 11.21
N GLU A 163 14.92 16.07 11.15
CA GLU A 163 13.62 15.48 10.86
C GLU A 163 12.99 15.02 12.17
N ILE A 164 11.68 15.20 12.29
CA ILE A 164 10.91 14.64 13.40
C ILE A 164 9.85 13.71 12.84
N ILE A 165 9.73 12.50 13.38
CA ILE A 165 8.62 11.59 13.10
C ILE A 165 7.63 11.70 14.27
N LEU A 166 6.40 12.09 13.96
CA LEU A 166 5.31 12.30 14.92
C LEU A 166 4.32 11.13 14.86
N PRO A 167 3.72 10.72 15.98
CA PRO A 167 2.66 9.71 15.97
C PRO A 167 1.47 10.14 15.12
N ALA A 168 0.81 9.19 14.44
CA ALA A 168 -0.36 9.48 13.60
C ALA A 168 -1.48 10.22 14.36
N SER A 169 -1.62 9.94 15.65
CA SER A 169 -2.63 10.55 16.52
C SER A 169 -2.34 12.00 16.94
N VAL A 170 -1.16 12.55 16.62
CA VAL A 170 -0.69 13.83 17.17
C VAL A 170 -1.59 15.03 16.84
N PHE A 171 -2.27 14.98 15.69
CA PHE A 171 -3.22 16.01 15.25
C PHE A 171 -4.69 15.61 15.47
N ALA A 172 -4.97 14.38 15.90
CA ALA A 172 -6.34 13.86 16.08
C ALA A 172 -7.02 14.29 17.39
N GLN A 173 -6.24 14.71 18.39
CA GLN A 173 -6.75 15.11 19.71
C GLN A 173 -6.93 16.64 19.78
N GLY A 174 -7.96 17.11 20.50
CA GLY A 174 -8.15 18.55 20.79
C GLY A 174 -7.05 19.12 21.70
N PRO A 175 -6.83 20.45 21.74
CA PRO A 175 -5.68 21.09 22.38
C PRO A 175 -5.41 20.70 23.85
N ALA A 176 -6.47 20.41 24.62
CA ALA A 176 -6.41 20.05 26.04
C ALA A 176 -6.15 18.56 26.31
N GLY A 177 -6.27 17.68 25.31
CA GLY A 177 -6.15 16.23 25.44
C GLY A 177 -4.89 15.62 24.83
N ARG A 178 -4.01 16.46 24.25
CA ARG A 178 -2.83 16.00 23.50
C ARG A 178 -1.79 15.36 24.41
N ALA A 179 -1.41 14.14 24.09
CA ALA A 179 -0.43 13.39 24.85
C ALA A 179 0.96 14.04 24.78
N ASP A 180 1.70 14.03 25.90
CA ASP A 180 3.08 14.51 25.90
C ASP A 180 3.91 13.61 24.99
N LEU A 181 4.62 14.21 24.05
CA LEU A 181 5.58 13.48 23.25
C LEU A 181 6.97 13.58 23.87
N VAL A 182 7.73 12.50 23.80
CA VAL A 182 9.17 12.47 24.07
C VAL A 182 9.89 12.12 22.79
N GLY A 183 10.77 13.02 22.36
CA GLY A 183 11.65 12.79 21.22
C GLY A 183 12.91 12.02 21.59
N PHE A 184 13.17 10.91 20.90
CA PHE A 184 14.43 10.19 20.95
C PHE A 184 15.29 10.55 19.74
N ILE A 185 16.50 11.05 19.98
CA ILE A 185 17.45 11.33 18.90
C ILE A 185 18.07 9.99 18.47
N GLN A 186 17.71 9.54 17.27
CA GLN A 186 18.44 8.47 16.63
C GLN A 186 19.73 9.06 16.05
N ALA A 187 20.85 8.81 16.72
CA ALA A 187 22.16 9.32 16.32
C ALA A 187 22.58 8.73 14.96
N GLY A 188 22.46 9.52 13.90
CA GLY A 188 22.94 9.20 12.55
C GLY A 188 24.23 9.94 12.19
N LYS A 189 24.96 9.45 11.18
CA LYS A 189 26.21 10.05 10.69
C LYS A 189 26.04 11.37 9.88
N ARG A 190 24.80 11.78 9.54
CA ARG A 190 24.53 12.92 8.65
C ARG A 190 23.56 13.94 9.25
N HIS A 191 22.36 13.51 9.63
CA HIS A 191 21.33 14.37 10.27
C HIS A 191 20.65 13.58 11.40
N PRO A 192 20.42 14.20 12.58
CA PRO A 192 19.66 13.54 13.64
C PRO A 192 18.19 13.42 13.23
N VAL A 193 17.61 12.24 13.39
CA VAL A 193 16.16 12.02 13.26
C VAL A 193 15.60 11.88 14.68
N ILE A 194 14.54 12.61 14.97
CA ILE A 194 13.87 12.59 16.26
C ILE A 194 12.60 11.78 16.11
N ILE A 195 12.52 10.64 16.77
CA ILE A 195 11.29 9.84 16.82
C ILE A 195 10.53 10.30 18.05
N ALA A 196 9.37 10.92 17.85
CA ALA A 196 8.51 11.37 18.93
C ALA A 196 7.55 10.25 19.29
N GLU A 197 7.56 9.84 20.56
CA GLU A 197 6.65 8.83 21.09
C GLU A 197 5.77 9.42 22.19
N THR A 198 4.59 8.84 22.41
CA THR A 198 3.77 9.22 23.57
C THR A 198 4.45 8.80 24.87
N TYR A 199 4.60 9.73 25.82
CA TYR A 199 5.22 9.46 27.11
C TYR A 199 4.45 8.40 27.91
N SER A 200 5.08 7.26 28.20
CA SER A 200 4.67 6.31 29.24
C SER A 200 5.69 6.27 30.40
N PRO A 201 5.26 6.38 31.66
CA PRO A 201 6.13 6.21 32.83
C PRO A 201 6.86 4.86 32.86
N GLU A 202 6.23 3.78 32.38
CA GLU A 202 6.79 2.43 32.37
C GLU A 202 7.97 2.31 31.42
N ARG A 203 7.86 2.94 30.24
CA ARG A 203 8.91 2.89 29.21
C ARG A 203 10.00 3.93 29.45
N HIS A 204 9.65 5.10 29.99
CA HIS A 204 10.52 6.27 30.02
C HIS A 204 10.94 6.70 31.43
N GLY A 205 10.60 5.91 32.46
CA GLY A 205 10.88 6.23 33.86
C GLY A 205 12.35 6.46 34.20
N ALA A 206 13.30 6.06 33.34
CA ALA A 206 14.74 6.30 33.51
C ALA A 206 15.28 7.53 32.76
N ALA A 207 14.51 8.18 31.89
CA ALA A 207 14.97 9.33 31.11
C ALA A 207 15.15 10.56 32.02
N SER A 208 16.38 10.83 32.48
CA SER A 208 16.63 11.84 33.50
C SER A 208 17.06 13.21 32.98
N VAL A 209 17.50 13.38 31.72
CA VAL A 209 17.88 14.70 31.18
C VAL A 209 17.82 14.67 29.63
N GLY A 210 17.22 15.69 28.99
CA GLY A 210 17.43 15.98 27.56
C GLY A 210 16.36 15.48 26.57
N GLY A 211 15.07 15.59 26.91
CA GLY A 211 13.97 15.29 25.99
C GLY A 211 13.47 16.51 25.20
N ILE A 212 12.51 16.26 24.31
CA ILE A 212 11.69 17.28 23.66
C ILE A 212 10.25 17.07 24.11
N VAL A 213 9.62 18.11 24.65
CA VAL A 213 8.19 18.18 24.92
C VAL A 213 7.53 18.92 23.78
N MET A 214 6.50 18.35 23.19
CA MET A 214 5.85 18.92 22.01
C MET A 214 4.45 19.44 22.29
N THR A 215 4.13 20.58 21.70
CA THR A 215 2.77 21.07 21.50
C THR A 215 2.49 21.15 20.00
N THR A 216 1.24 20.92 19.61
CA THR A 216 0.85 21.00 18.20
C THR A 216 -0.21 22.08 17.99
N TYR A 217 -0.25 22.65 16.79
CA TYR A 217 -1.25 23.62 16.35
C TYR A 217 -1.64 23.35 14.90
N GLU A 218 -2.86 23.71 14.53
CA GLU A 218 -3.37 23.59 13.16
C GLU A 218 -3.82 24.97 12.70
N LEU A 219 -3.27 25.43 11.58
CA LEU A 219 -3.63 26.73 11.01
C LEU A 219 -4.97 26.60 10.27
N PRO A 220 -5.92 27.53 10.46
CA PRO A 220 -7.19 27.50 9.73
C PRO A 220 -6.95 27.82 8.24
N PRO A 221 -7.56 27.06 7.30
CA PRO A 221 -7.35 27.27 5.86
C PRO A 221 -7.62 28.71 5.42
N GLN A 222 -8.71 29.31 5.89
CA GLN A 222 -9.25 30.58 5.39
C GLN A 222 -8.36 31.82 5.64
N ASN A 223 -7.34 31.71 6.50
CA ASN A 223 -6.49 32.84 6.91
C ASN A 223 -5.08 32.81 6.32
N MET A 224 -4.75 31.84 5.46
CA MET A 224 -3.36 31.69 5.03
C MET A 224 -2.95 32.66 3.91
N ARG A 225 -2.00 33.54 4.24
CA ARG A 225 -0.97 33.98 3.30
C ARG A 225 0.22 33.04 3.47
N ARG A 226 0.89 32.69 2.37
CA ARG A 226 2.08 31.83 2.41
C ARG A 226 3.09 32.39 3.44
N LEU A 227 3.61 31.54 4.31
CA LEU A 227 4.71 31.89 5.22
C LEU A 227 5.90 32.33 4.37
N ARG A 228 6.18 33.64 4.34
CA ARG A 228 7.27 34.23 3.55
C ARG A 228 8.63 34.04 4.22
N HIS A 229 8.63 34.07 5.55
CA HIS A 229 9.82 34.00 6.37
C HIS A 229 9.68 32.88 7.41
N VAL A 230 10.80 32.25 7.73
CA VAL A 230 10.84 31.23 8.78
C VAL A 230 11.14 31.92 10.10
N PRO A 231 10.32 31.72 11.14
CA PRO A 231 10.65 32.19 12.47
C PRO A 231 11.96 31.58 12.98
N THR A 232 12.91 32.43 13.35
CA THR A 232 14.22 32.05 13.91
C THR A 232 14.27 32.22 15.42
N THR A 233 13.31 32.95 15.99
CA THR A 233 13.16 33.16 17.44
C THR A 233 11.74 32.88 17.90
N LEU A 234 11.57 32.60 19.20
CA LEU A 234 10.23 32.38 19.78
C LEU A 234 9.35 33.63 19.66
N ALA A 235 9.92 34.84 19.77
CA ALA A 235 9.18 36.08 19.56
C ALA A 235 8.61 36.19 18.14
N GLU A 236 9.39 35.82 17.12
CA GLU A 236 8.93 35.81 15.72
C GLU A 236 7.80 34.78 15.51
N LEU A 237 7.92 33.58 16.09
CA LEU A 237 6.89 32.54 15.98
C LEU A 237 5.58 32.96 16.66
N VAL A 238 5.66 33.60 17.83
CA VAL A 238 4.48 34.15 18.53
C VAL A 238 3.75 35.16 17.65
N ARG A 239 4.48 36.11 17.05
CA ARG A 239 3.93 37.13 16.16
C ARG A 239 3.27 36.50 14.93
N GLU A 240 3.97 35.56 14.29
CA GLU A 240 3.50 34.88 13.08
C GLU A 240 2.21 34.09 13.33
N LEU A 241 2.12 33.36 14.44
CA LEU A 241 0.92 32.62 14.80
C LEU A 241 -0.25 33.53 15.20
N ALA A 242 0.04 34.66 15.87
CA ALA A 242 -0.97 35.66 16.22
C ALA A 242 -1.63 36.28 14.98
N ASP A 243 -0.84 36.57 13.94
CA ASP A 243 -1.34 37.08 12.64
C ASP A 243 -2.31 36.07 11.96
N HIS A 244 -2.20 34.79 12.30
CA HIS A 244 -3.08 33.72 11.81
C HIS A 244 -4.17 33.32 12.81
N GLY A 245 -4.36 34.07 13.90
CA GLY A 245 -5.42 33.88 14.88
C GLY A 245 -5.12 32.88 15.99
N ILE A 246 -3.86 32.50 16.19
CA ILE A 246 -3.42 31.60 17.27
C ILE A 246 -2.66 32.39 18.33
N ASP A 247 -3.23 32.49 19.54
CA ASP A 247 -2.55 33.09 20.69
C ASP A 247 -1.64 32.06 21.38
N LEU A 248 -0.42 31.94 20.86
CA LEU A 248 0.58 30.99 21.37
C LEU A 248 0.93 31.25 22.84
N VAL A 249 0.97 32.52 23.25
CA VAL A 249 1.37 32.93 24.61
C VAL A 249 0.33 32.49 25.63
N ALA A 250 -0.95 32.73 25.35
CA ALA A 250 -2.03 32.32 26.24
C ALA A 250 -2.13 30.79 26.37
N ASP A 251 -2.10 30.07 25.24
CA ASP A 251 -2.23 28.60 25.24
C ASP A 251 -1.03 27.92 25.90
N LEU A 252 0.19 28.30 25.52
CA LEU A 252 1.40 27.75 26.12
C LEU A 252 1.51 28.12 27.60
N GLY A 253 1.10 29.33 27.98
CA GLY A 253 1.02 29.76 29.37
C GLY A 253 0.09 28.88 30.21
N GLY A 254 -1.12 28.59 29.70
CA GLY A 254 -2.07 27.69 30.35
C GLY A 254 -1.55 26.25 30.47
N LYS A 255 -0.85 25.75 29.44
CA LYS A 255 -0.20 24.43 29.48
C LYS A 255 0.91 24.40 30.52
N ILE A 256 1.80 25.39 30.55
CA ILE A 256 2.89 25.49 31.52
C ILE A 256 2.35 25.57 32.95
N ASP A 257 1.25 26.31 33.18
CA ASP A 257 0.57 26.36 34.46
C ASP A 257 0.08 24.97 34.94
N SER A 258 -0.28 24.07 34.01
CA SER A 258 -0.67 22.68 34.29
C SER A 258 0.50 21.70 34.37
N TRP A 259 1.63 22.03 33.72
CA TRP A 259 2.84 21.20 33.66
C TRP A 259 3.81 21.48 34.81
N ALA A 260 3.67 22.64 35.46
CA ALA A 260 4.51 23.05 36.57
C ALA A 260 4.20 22.22 37.82
N GLY A 261 5.23 21.60 38.40
CA GLY A 261 5.12 20.80 39.60
C GLY A 261 6.47 20.26 40.05
N ILE A 262 6.44 19.43 41.09
CA ILE A 262 7.62 18.85 41.73
C ILE A 262 7.72 17.33 41.52
N GLN A 263 6.79 16.72 40.79
CA GLN A 263 6.87 15.30 40.48
C GLN A 263 7.95 15.05 39.43
N ARG A 264 8.47 13.82 39.36
CA ARG A 264 9.52 13.44 38.41
C ARG A 264 9.17 13.78 36.96
N ARG A 265 7.89 13.62 36.57
CA ARG A 265 7.37 13.96 35.23
C ARG A 265 7.40 15.47 34.97
N ASP A 266 7.04 16.28 35.96
CA ASP A 266 6.99 17.74 35.84
C ASP A 266 8.41 18.29 35.69
N VAL A 267 9.34 17.80 36.50
CA VAL A 267 10.77 18.14 36.41
C VAL A 267 11.32 17.76 35.04
N PHE A 268 11.02 16.57 34.54
CA PHE A 268 11.39 16.14 33.18
C PHE A 268 10.85 17.11 32.11
N ARG A 269 9.59 17.52 32.20
CA ARG A 269 9.01 18.48 31.23
C ARG A 269 9.75 19.81 31.25
N LEU A 270 9.92 20.41 32.44
CA LEU A 270 10.51 21.74 32.60
C LEU A 270 12.00 21.78 32.21
N THR A 271 12.69 20.65 32.30
CA THR A 271 14.10 20.51 31.88
C THR A 271 14.27 20.07 30.43
N SER A 272 13.18 19.72 29.74
CA SER A 272 13.20 19.34 28.31
C SER A 272 13.03 20.57 27.41
N ARG A 273 13.47 20.48 26.15
CA ARG A 273 13.24 21.53 25.15
C ARG A 273 11.78 21.54 24.69
N LEU A 274 11.27 22.70 24.28
CA LEU A 274 9.94 22.83 23.71
C LEU A 274 10.01 22.62 22.20
N ALA A 275 9.13 21.79 21.65
CA ALA A 275 8.82 21.73 20.23
C ALA A 275 7.40 22.23 19.95
N VAL A 276 7.24 23.02 18.91
CA VAL A 276 5.96 23.50 18.39
C VAL A 276 5.77 22.90 17.01
N ALA A 277 4.91 21.89 16.88
CA ALA A 277 4.56 21.32 15.58
C ALA A 277 3.34 22.03 14.98
N LEU A 278 3.42 22.42 13.71
CA LEU A 278 2.36 23.11 12.99
C LEU A 278 1.89 22.25 11.83
N LYS A 279 0.57 22.08 11.75
CA LYS A 279 -0.12 21.57 10.57
C LYS A 279 -0.61 22.75 9.73
N VAL A 280 -0.11 22.84 8.50
CA VAL A 280 -0.23 24.01 7.64
C VAL A 280 -0.95 23.61 6.35
N PRO A 281 -2.27 23.87 6.22
CA PRO A 281 -3.02 23.55 5.01
C PRO A 281 -2.63 24.49 3.87
N VAL A 282 -2.10 23.95 2.78
CA VAL A 282 -1.74 24.68 1.57
C VAL A 282 -2.97 24.82 0.69
N ILE A 283 -3.35 26.06 0.36
CA ILE A 283 -4.48 26.36 -0.53
C ILE A 283 -3.97 26.66 -1.93
N ASP A 284 -4.59 26.06 -2.93
CA ASP A 284 -4.40 26.45 -4.32
C ASP A 284 -5.02 27.83 -4.57
N PRO A 285 -4.22 28.83 -4.97
CA PRO A 285 -4.69 30.18 -5.22
C PRO A 285 -5.76 30.28 -6.31
N ALA A 286 -5.78 29.35 -7.27
CA ALA A 286 -6.72 29.34 -8.39
C ALA A 286 -8.07 28.71 -8.03
N THR A 287 -8.07 27.65 -7.22
CA THR A 287 -9.29 26.90 -6.87
C THR A 287 -9.84 27.24 -5.49
N GLY A 288 -9.04 27.84 -4.61
CA GLY A 288 -9.41 28.11 -3.22
C GLY A 288 -9.56 26.84 -2.36
N THR A 289 -9.15 25.68 -2.87
CA THR A 289 -9.23 24.39 -2.17
C THR A 289 -7.90 24.05 -1.53
N VAL A 290 -7.94 23.35 -0.39
CA VAL A 290 -6.72 22.81 0.24
C VAL A 290 -6.19 21.70 -0.64
N THR A 291 -5.00 21.87 -1.22
CA THR A 291 -4.36 20.89 -2.09
C THR A 291 -3.41 19.97 -1.34
N ARG A 292 -2.84 20.44 -0.23
CA ARG A 292 -1.84 19.72 0.55
C ARG A 292 -1.84 20.20 1.99
N THR A 293 -1.29 19.42 2.90
CA THR A 293 -0.98 19.86 4.25
C THR A 293 0.49 19.63 4.52
N ASP A 294 1.21 20.69 4.86
CA ASP A 294 2.60 20.63 5.28
C ASP A 294 2.68 20.55 6.81
N ASN A 295 3.60 19.72 7.31
CA ASN A 295 3.84 19.57 8.74
C ASN A 295 5.24 20.11 9.06
N LEU A 296 5.30 21.10 9.95
CA LEU A 296 6.53 21.75 10.39
C LEU A 296 6.70 21.53 11.88
N ALA A 297 7.93 21.61 12.37
CA ALA A 297 8.19 21.74 13.79
C ALA A 297 9.29 22.75 14.08
N PHE A 298 9.13 23.50 15.17
CA PHE A 298 10.12 24.44 15.69
C PHE A 298 10.56 23.99 17.06
N VAL A 299 11.86 23.87 17.31
CA VAL A 299 12.38 23.42 18.60
C VAL A 299 13.25 24.50 19.22
N THR A 300 12.99 24.82 20.47
CA THR A 300 13.77 25.81 21.23
C THR A 300 15.15 25.27 21.57
N ASP A 301 16.16 26.15 21.56
CA ASP A 301 17.49 25.85 22.11
C ASP A 301 17.48 25.75 23.65
N GLN A 302 16.58 26.53 24.28
CA GLN A 302 16.31 26.60 25.72
C GLN A 302 15.24 25.59 26.17
N SER A 303 15.22 25.31 27.47
CA SER A 303 14.27 24.42 28.14
C SER A 303 12.87 25.05 28.27
N LEU A 304 11.86 24.21 28.42
CA LEU A 304 10.47 24.62 28.65
C LEU A 304 10.33 25.47 29.92
N GLY A 305 11.16 25.22 30.93
CA GLY A 305 11.23 26.05 32.13
C GLY A 305 11.66 27.49 31.83
N GLU A 306 12.73 27.67 31.06
CA GLU A 306 13.22 28.98 30.62
C GLU A 306 12.18 29.71 29.74
N VAL A 307 11.51 28.97 28.85
CA VAL A 307 10.37 29.49 28.08
C VAL A 307 9.26 29.96 29.02
N GLY A 308 8.92 29.19 30.06
CA GLY A 308 7.92 29.57 31.05
C GLY A 308 8.30 30.83 31.85
N VAL A 309 9.58 31.08 32.07
CA VAL A 309 10.06 32.32 32.69
C VAL A 309 9.93 33.50 31.72
N ALA A 310 10.29 33.31 30.45
CA ALA A 310 10.09 34.33 29.42
C ALA A 310 8.62 34.70 29.22
N LEU A 311 7.70 33.77 29.43
CA LEU A 311 6.24 34.00 29.40
C LEU A 311 5.66 34.57 30.70
N GLY A 312 6.49 34.79 31.74
CA GLY A 312 6.04 35.31 33.03
C GLY A 312 5.23 34.31 33.88
N ARG A 313 5.37 33.00 33.60
CA ARG A 313 4.64 31.90 34.27
C ARG A 313 5.46 31.20 35.34
N LEU A 314 6.78 31.14 35.16
CA LEU A 314 7.70 30.44 36.05
C LEU A 314 8.77 31.37 36.60
N LEU A 315 9.35 30.98 37.74
CA LEU A 315 10.55 31.57 38.31
C LEU A 315 11.66 30.52 38.38
N GLU A 316 12.87 30.93 38.03
CA GLU A 316 14.09 30.12 38.14
C GLU A 316 14.51 30.00 39.62
N ASN A 317 15.02 28.85 40.02
CA ASN A 317 15.69 28.71 41.32
C ASN A 317 17.00 29.50 41.31
N ARG A 318 17.06 30.58 42.08
CA ARG A 318 18.27 31.41 42.26
C ARG A 318 18.95 31.17 43.60
N SER A 319 18.51 30.17 44.36
CA SER A 319 19.11 29.81 45.64
C SER A 319 20.18 28.74 45.49
N ASP A 320 21.02 28.60 46.49
CA ASP A 320 21.99 27.51 46.65
C ASP A 320 21.34 26.20 47.16
N VAL A 321 20.02 26.17 47.35
CA VAL A 321 19.27 25.05 47.93
C VAL A 321 18.44 24.34 46.85
N GLY A 322 18.54 23.00 46.81
CA GLY A 322 17.77 22.16 45.89
C GLY A 322 18.39 22.02 44.49
N ILE A 323 17.58 21.68 43.49
CA ILE A 323 18.03 21.53 42.10
C ILE A 323 18.32 22.93 41.53
N GLN A 324 19.56 23.18 41.12
CA GLN A 324 20.02 24.46 40.58
C GLN A 324 19.30 24.86 39.27
N GLN A 325 18.87 23.89 38.46
CA GLN A 325 18.05 24.09 37.26
C GLN A 325 16.55 23.84 37.54
N GLY A 326 16.09 24.23 38.72
CA GLY A 326 14.69 24.09 39.13
C GLY A 326 13.84 25.28 38.70
N PHE A 327 12.57 25.02 38.38
CA PHE A 327 11.59 26.06 38.07
C PHE A 327 10.37 25.90 38.98
N VAL A 328 9.81 27.01 39.43
CA VAL A 328 8.59 27.03 40.26
C VAL A 328 7.53 27.89 39.61
N ARG A 329 6.26 27.52 39.81
CA ARG A 329 5.13 28.27 39.29
C ARG A 329 5.01 29.62 39.97
N GLN A 330 4.85 30.67 39.18
CA GLN A 330 4.57 32.01 39.68
C GLN A 330 3.09 32.11 40.08
N ILE A 331 2.81 32.54 41.32
CA ILE A 331 1.43 32.62 41.85
C ILE A 331 0.60 33.64 41.07
N VAL A 332 1.22 34.78 40.72
CA VAL A 332 0.60 35.85 39.93
C VAL A 332 1.37 35.95 38.62
N PRO A 333 0.82 35.49 37.49
CA PRO A 333 1.48 35.58 36.19
C PRO A 333 1.88 37.02 35.87
N ALA A 334 3.11 37.20 35.38
CA ALA A 334 3.58 38.46 34.84
C ALA A 334 3.28 38.55 33.33
N ALA A 335 3.42 39.75 32.77
CA ALA A 335 3.44 39.90 31.32
C ALA A 335 4.67 39.20 30.72
N PRO A 336 4.58 38.63 29.51
CA PRO A 336 5.74 38.06 28.82
C PRO A 336 6.85 39.10 28.64
N ASP A 337 8.11 38.68 28.78
CA ASP A 337 9.29 39.51 28.57
C ASP A 337 9.73 39.45 27.09
N PRO A 338 9.55 40.54 26.31
CA PRO A 338 9.84 40.53 24.87
C PRO A 338 11.32 40.30 24.56
N LEU A 339 12.23 40.76 25.41
CA LEU A 339 13.68 40.62 25.20
C LEU A 339 14.10 39.17 25.42
N ARG A 340 13.54 38.50 26.44
CA ARG A 340 13.78 37.07 26.65
C ARG A 340 13.21 36.23 25.52
N LEU A 341 11.99 36.51 25.06
CA LEU A 341 11.40 35.80 23.92
C LEU A 341 12.22 35.93 22.63
N ALA A 342 12.80 37.12 22.39
CA ALA A 342 13.68 37.35 21.24
C ALA A 342 15.05 36.65 21.38
N SER A 343 15.46 36.27 22.59
CA SER A 343 16.73 35.55 22.84
C SER A 343 16.63 34.02 22.72
N ILE A 344 15.42 33.47 22.67
CA ILE A 344 15.18 32.03 22.51
C ILE A 344 15.23 31.69 21.02
N SER A 345 16.26 30.95 20.61
CA SER A 345 16.44 30.58 19.20
C SER A 345 15.64 29.33 18.85
N LEU A 346 15.18 29.25 17.60
CA LEU A 346 14.42 28.12 17.08
C LEU A 346 15.22 27.36 16.02
N GLY A 347 15.35 26.05 16.21
CA GLY A 347 15.68 25.12 15.15
C GLY A 347 14.42 24.75 14.37
N THR A 348 14.51 24.73 13.04
CA THR A 348 13.38 24.32 12.18
C THR A 348 13.54 22.86 11.76
N ALA A 349 12.47 22.10 11.85
CA ALA A 349 12.43 20.69 11.49
C ALA A 349 11.28 20.38 10.54
N ILE A 350 11.51 19.45 9.62
CA ILE A 350 10.45 18.83 8.84
C ILE A 350 9.78 17.80 9.74
N ALA A 351 8.47 17.91 9.91
CA ALA A 351 7.69 16.95 10.66
C ALA A 351 7.05 15.94 9.71
N HIS A 352 7.38 14.68 9.88
CA HIS A 352 6.73 13.54 9.24
C HIS A 352 5.69 12.99 10.20
N VAL A 353 4.54 12.58 9.70
CA VAL A 353 3.59 11.81 10.49
C VAL A 353 3.84 10.33 10.21
N GLU A 354 3.69 9.49 11.23
CA GLU A 354 3.82 8.04 11.11
C GLU A 354 2.99 7.50 9.93
N PHE A 355 3.55 6.48 9.28
CA PHE A 355 2.87 5.77 8.22
C PHE A 355 1.61 5.09 8.79
N ASP A 356 0.45 5.52 8.32
CA ASP A 356 -0.87 5.06 8.77
C ASP A 356 -1.66 4.46 7.60
N ALA A 357 -2.93 4.10 7.84
CA ALA A 357 -3.77 3.49 6.80
C ALA A 357 -4.06 4.45 5.63
N GLU A 358 -4.30 5.74 5.91
CA GLU A 358 -4.63 6.76 4.91
C GLU A 358 -3.44 7.00 3.97
N THR A 359 -2.25 7.15 4.54
CA THR A 359 -1.00 7.31 3.78
C THR A 359 -0.71 6.05 2.98
N ALA A 360 -0.89 4.86 3.58
CA ALA A 360 -0.72 3.58 2.90
C ALA A 360 -1.63 3.42 1.68
N ALA A 361 -2.92 3.71 1.83
CA ALA A 361 -3.90 3.70 0.76
C ALA A 361 -3.52 4.69 -0.35
N THR A 362 -3.21 5.94 0.01
CA THR A 362 -2.84 7.00 -0.94
C THR A 362 -1.59 6.63 -1.74
N MET A 363 -0.52 6.18 -1.07
CA MET A 363 0.73 5.78 -1.73
C MET A 363 0.58 4.54 -2.61
N SER A 364 -0.43 3.71 -2.32
CA SER A 364 -0.76 2.52 -3.11
C SER A 364 -1.76 2.80 -4.23
N GLY A 365 -2.20 4.05 -4.39
CA GLY A 365 -3.14 4.46 -5.44
C GLY A 365 -4.60 4.14 -5.13
N LEU A 366 -4.96 3.88 -3.87
CA LEU A 366 -6.34 3.72 -3.41
C LEU A 366 -6.94 5.07 -3.01
N ALA A 367 -8.25 5.22 -3.19
CA ALA A 367 -8.97 6.45 -2.83
C ALA A 367 -9.12 6.63 -1.30
N ALA A 368 -9.19 5.53 -0.56
CA ALA A 368 -9.31 5.48 0.88
C ALA A 368 -8.83 4.12 1.41
N PRO A 369 -8.54 3.99 2.71
CA PRO A 369 -8.24 2.70 3.33
C PRO A 369 -9.42 1.74 3.22
N ASP A 370 -9.10 0.47 3.04
CA ASP A 370 -10.09 -0.61 3.01
C ASP A 370 -10.19 -1.22 4.40
N ARG A 371 -11.34 -1.05 5.06
CA ARG A 371 -11.58 -1.49 6.45
C ARG A 371 -12.40 -2.77 6.56
N ARG A 372 -12.57 -3.50 5.45
CA ARG A 372 -13.23 -4.82 5.49
C ARG A 372 -12.48 -5.74 6.45
N LYS A 373 -13.21 -6.55 7.20
CA LYS A 373 -12.66 -7.54 8.13
C LYS A 373 -12.27 -8.80 7.36
N ALA A 374 -10.98 -9.12 7.37
CA ALA A 374 -10.43 -10.28 6.68
C ALA A 374 -9.95 -11.34 7.67
N VAL A 375 -10.51 -12.55 7.57
CA VAL A 375 -9.98 -13.74 8.26
C VAL A 375 -9.08 -14.48 7.28
N ILE A 376 -7.80 -14.59 7.58
CA ILE A 376 -6.85 -15.37 6.78
C ILE A 376 -6.56 -16.70 7.47
N VAL A 377 -6.86 -17.80 6.79
CA VAL A 377 -6.66 -19.17 7.28
C VAL A 377 -5.41 -19.75 6.63
N GLY A 378 -4.38 -20.00 7.42
CA GLY A 378 -3.07 -20.45 6.97
C GLY A 378 -2.08 -19.29 6.86
N ALA A 379 -1.26 -19.11 7.87
CA ALA A 379 -0.17 -18.15 7.94
C ALA A 379 1.13 -18.72 7.35
N GLY A 380 1.05 -19.51 6.28
CA GLY A 380 2.20 -20.09 5.59
C GLY A 380 2.93 -19.08 4.70
N SER A 381 3.71 -19.57 3.73
CA SER A 381 4.52 -18.71 2.86
C SER A 381 3.69 -17.70 2.07
N ILE A 382 2.56 -18.10 1.50
CA ILE A 382 1.69 -17.17 0.77
C ILE A 382 0.91 -16.27 1.74
N GLY A 383 0.33 -16.82 2.80
CA GLY A 383 -0.47 -16.06 3.76
C GLY A 383 0.32 -14.97 4.49
N SER A 384 1.56 -15.26 4.90
CA SER A 384 2.41 -14.27 5.56
C SER A 384 2.85 -13.15 4.60
N ASN A 385 3.21 -13.47 3.36
CA ASN A 385 3.59 -12.44 2.38
C ASN A 385 2.39 -11.61 1.91
N LEU A 386 1.25 -12.26 1.66
CA LEU A 386 0.03 -11.62 1.19
C LEU A 386 -0.52 -10.63 2.21
N SER A 387 -0.62 -11.04 3.48
CA SER A 387 -1.11 -10.17 4.55
C SER A 387 -0.18 -8.98 4.80
N GLU A 388 1.16 -9.16 4.77
CA GLU A 388 2.10 -8.03 4.89
C GLU A 388 1.96 -7.01 3.75
N ALA A 389 1.81 -7.49 2.51
CA ALA A 389 1.62 -6.61 1.35
C ALA A 389 0.33 -5.80 1.48
N LEU A 390 -0.79 -6.45 1.79
CA LEU A 390 -2.09 -5.80 1.89
C LEU A 390 -2.18 -4.84 3.08
N VAL A 391 -1.55 -5.14 4.22
CA VAL A 391 -1.45 -4.18 5.34
C VAL A 391 -0.70 -2.91 4.92
N ARG A 392 0.39 -3.04 4.15
CA ARG A 392 1.17 -1.91 3.60
C ARG A 392 0.40 -1.12 2.53
N GLU A 393 -0.59 -1.74 1.91
CA GLU A 393 -1.53 -1.08 0.98
C GLU A 393 -2.69 -0.38 1.70
N GLY A 394 -2.75 -0.42 3.04
CA GLY A 394 -3.85 0.17 3.80
C GLY A 394 -5.12 -0.66 3.77
N ARG A 395 -5.01 -1.98 3.54
CA ARG A 395 -6.15 -2.89 3.41
C ARG A 395 -6.33 -3.81 4.61
N PHE A 396 -7.62 -3.98 4.90
CA PHE A 396 -8.27 -4.87 5.84
C PHE A 396 -7.90 -4.67 7.32
N ASP A 397 -8.87 -5.00 8.16
CA ASP A 397 -8.66 -5.34 9.56
C ASP A 397 -8.57 -6.86 9.67
N TRP A 398 -7.55 -7.39 10.33
CA TRP A 398 -7.12 -8.78 10.14
C TRP A 398 -7.49 -9.68 11.32
N THR A 399 -7.75 -10.95 11.01
CA THR A 399 -7.64 -12.06 11.95
C THR A 399 -6.85 -13.17 11.29
N VAL A 400 -5.74 -13.59 11.92
CA VAL A 400 -4.86 -14.63 11.40
C VAL A 400 -5.14 -15.94 12.12
N VAL A 401 -5.48 -16.98 11.36
CA VAL A 401 -5.77 -18.32 11.88
C VAL A 401 -4.71 -19.30 11.39
N ASP A 402 -3.97 -19.92 12.30
CA ASP A 402 -3.00 -20.97 11.98
C ASP A 402 -2.65 -21.78 13.23
N LYS A 403 -2.53 -23.11 13.10
CA LYS A 403 -2.20 -24.02 14.20
C LYS A 403 -0.71 -24.32 14.35
N ASP A 404 0.08 -24.06 13.30
CA ASP A 404 1.43 -24.56 13.20
C ASP A 404 2.44 -23.66 13.93
N TYR A 405 3.50 -24.30 14.40
CA TYR A 405 4.72 -23.60 14.79
C TYR A 405 5.56 -23.19 13.58
N LEU A 406 6.32 -22.10 13.71
CA LEU A 406 7.35 -21.74 12.74
C LEU A 406 8.56 -22.66 12.90
N LEU A 407 8.77 -23.56 11.94
CA LEU A 407 9.93 -24.47 11.91
C LEU A 407 11.07 -23.89 11.04
N PRO A 408 12.34 -24.28 11.26
CA PRO A 408 13.49 -23.69 10.58
C PRO A 408 13.41 -23.70 9.05
N HIS A 409 12.83 -24.74 8.45
CA HIS A 409 12.68 -24.83 6.99
C HIS A 409 11.69 -23.80 6.42
N ASN A 410 10.79 -23.24 7.24
CA ASN A 410 9.86 -22.19 6.80
C ASN A 410 10.59 -20.86 6.57
N LEU A 411 11.66 -20.57 7.32
CA LEU A 411 12.44 -19.33 7.23
C LEU A 411 12.99 -19.04 5.82
N ALA A 412 13.09 -20.07 4.97
CA ALA A 412 13.52 -19.92 3.58
C ALA A 412 12.57 -19.07 2.72
N ARG A 413 11.29 -18.93 3.11
CA ARG A 413 10.24 -18.26 2.31
C ARG A 413 9.10 -17.64 3.12
N HIS A 414 9.19 -17.71 4.45
CA HIS A 414 8.25 -17.09 5.38
C HIS A 414 8.75 -15.69 5.76
N THR A 415 7.84 -14.76 6.09
CA THR A 415 8.25 -13.38 6.42
C THR A 415 8.74 -13.20 7.86
N LEU A 416 8.29 -14.06 8.77
CA LEU A 416 8.85 -14.17 10.13
C LEU A 416 10.34 -14.54 10.11
N THR A 417 11.04 -14.07 11.15
CA THR A 417 12.49 -14.21 11.28
C THR A 417 12.86 -15.32 12.26
N LEU A 418 14.16 -15.61 12.37
CA LEU A 418 14.72 -16.58 13.32
C LEU A 418 14.28 -16.31 14.78
N GLN A 419 13.96 -15.06 15.14
CA GLN A 419 13.46 -14.71 16.48
C GLN A 419 12.09 -15.34 16.80
N SER A 420 11.35 -15.78 15.79
CA SER A 420 10.03 -16.43 15.94
C SER A 420 10.10 -17.96 15.82
N ALA A 421 11.30 -18.55 15.72
CA ALA A 421 11.44 -19.99 15.58
C ALA A 421 10.87 -20.74 16.79
N GLY A 422 10.00 -21.72 16.54
CA GLY A 422 9.30 -22.48 17.58
C GLY A 422 8.09 -21.78 18.19
N ALA A 423 7.72 -20.59 17.74
CA ALA A 423 6.48 -19.92 18.13
C ALA A 423 5.32 -20.24 17.17
N PHE A 424 4.08 -20.07 17.61
CA PHE A 424 2.91 -20.19 16.74
C PHE A 424 2.93 -19.14 15.65
N LYS A 425 2.67 -19.55 14.41
CA LYS A 425 2.70 -18.66 13.25
C LYS A 425 1.64 -17.56 13.38
N ALA A 426 0.42 -17.89 13.79
CA ALA A 426 -0.68 -16.93 13.90
C ALA A 426 -0.32 -15.73 14.80
N ASP A 427 0.13 -16.00 16.03
CA ASP A 427 0.52 -14.97 17.01
C ASP A 427 1.62 -14.05 16.47
N HIS A 428 2.68 -14.66 15.94
CA HIS A 428 3.85 -13.90 15.51
C HIS A 428 3.63 -13.18 14.19
N VAL A 429 2.83 -13.73 13.26
CA VAL A 429 2.41 -13.00 12.06
C VAL A 429 1.53 -11.82 12.46
N ALA A 430 0.54 -12.00 13.33
CA ALA A 430 -0.29 -10.89 13.80
C ALA A 430 0.53 -9.79 14.50
N ALA A 431 1.44 -10.18 15.40
CA ALA A 431 2.37 -9.26 16.04
C ALA A 431 3.23 -8.50 15.02
N ARG A 432 3.70 -9.18 13.96
CA ARG A 432 4.47 -8.56 12.88
C ARG A 432 3.62 -7.62 12.02
N LEU A 433 2.38 -7.97 11.69
CA LEU A 433 1.48 -7.07 10.95
C LEU A 433 1.23 -5.77 11.73
N ARG A 434 1.07 -5.85 13.05
CA ARG A 434 0.89 -4.69 13.93
C ARG A 434 2.07 -3.71 13.95
N THR A 435 3.27 -4.12 13.51
CA THR A 435 4.46 -3.23 13.45
C THR A 435 4.68 -2.60 12.07
N LEU A 436 3.90 -2.96 11.05
CA LEU A 436 4.13 -2.47 9.68
C LEU A 436 3.69 -1.02 9.47
N ARG A 437 2.66 -0.59 10.19
CA ARG A 437 2.12 0.77 10.16
C ARG A 437 1.36 1.06 11.46
N SER A 438 1.13 2.34 11.75
CA SER A 438 0.28 2.74 12.87
C SER A 438 -1.18 2.33 12.64
N GLY A 439 -1.89 1.99 13.72
CA GLY A 439 -3.32 1.68 13.68
C GLY A 439 -3.71 0.42 12.89
N VAL A 440 -2.85 -0.60 12.82
CA VAL A 440 -3.23 -1.93 12.31
C VAL A 440 -4.08 -2.65 13.36
N SER A 441 -5.31 -3.00 12.99
CA SER A 441 -6.10 -3.98 13.72
C SER A 441 -5.79 -5.36 13.17
N CYS A 442 -5.29 -6.25 14.02
CA CYS A 442 -4.98 -7.62 13.65
C CYS A 442 -5.08 -8.47 14.90
N GLU A 443 -5.84 -9.55 14.88
CA GLU A 443 -5.90 -10.56 15.94
C GLU A 443 -5.34 -11.91 15.47
N ALA A 444 -5.00 -12.78 16.40
CA ALA A 444 -4.49 -14.12 16.12
C ALA A 444 -5.35 -15.17 16.82
N ILE A 445 -5.67 -16.24 16.10
CA ILE A 445 -6.34 -17.43 16.64
C ILE A 445 -5.47 -18.64 16.33
N VAL A 446 -4.91 -19.25 17.38
CA VAL A 446 -4.10 -20.46 17.27
C VAL A 446 -5.02 -21.68 17.36
N ALA A 447 -5.53 -22.13 16.21
CA ALA A 447 -6.44 -23.27 16.13
C ALA A 447 -6.30 -24.03 14.81
N ASP A 448 -6.60 -25.33 14.84
CA ASP A 448 -6.86 -26.08 13.61
C ASP A 448 -8.24 -25.70 13.09
N PHE A 449 -8.31 -25.20 11.86
CA PHE A 449 -9.58 -24.77 11.27
C PHE A 449 -10.59 -25.92 11.11
N LEU A 450 -10.11 -27.16 11.09
CA LEU A 450 -10.94 -28.36 10.98
C LEU A 450 -11.54 -28.82 12.32
N ASP A 451 -11.07 -28.30 13.45
CA ASP A 451 -11.64 -28.59 14.76
C ASP A 451 -12.93 -27.80 14.97
N VAL A 452 -13.67 -28.14 16.03
CA VAL A 452 -14.88 -27.40 16.41
C VAL A 452 -14.50 -25.95 16.75
N HIS A 453 -15.15 -25.00 16.06
CA HIS A 453 -14.90 -23.58 16.27
C HIS A 453 -15.43 -23.14 17.64
N ASP A 454 -14.54 -22.59 18.45
CA ASP A 454 -14.90 -21.95 19.72
C ASP A 454 -15.59 -20.59 19.50
N ASP A 455 -16.00 -19.94 20.59
CA ASP A 455 -16.72 -18.67 20.52
C ASP A 455 -15.89 -17.55 19.86
N GLU A 456 -14.56 -17.59 20.02
CA GLU A 456 -13.64 -16.61 19.43
C GLU A 456 -13.57 -16.76 17.90
N MET A 457 -13.31 -17.97 17.41
CA MET A 457 -13.32 -18.30 15.98
C MET A 457 -14.69 -18.00 15.35
N ALA A 458 -15.78 -18.43 16.01
CA ALA A 458 -17.12 -18.20 15.51
C ALA A 458 -17.49 -16.71 15.46
N ALA A 459 -17.03 -15.90 16.42
CA ALA A 459 -17.20 -14.45 16.39
C ALA A 459 -16.41 -13.79 15.26
N ALA A 460 -15.15 -14.18 15.07
CA ALA A 460 -14.31 -13.66 13.99
C ALA A 460 -14.89 -13.98 12.62
N LEU A 461 -15.31 -15.22 12.38
CA LEU A 461 -15.92 -15.65 11.11
C LEU A 461 -17.25 -14.94 10.84
N ARG A 462 -18.13 -14.80 11.84
CA ARG A 462 -19.41 -14.08 11.66
C ARG A 462 -19.23 -12.60 11.36
N ALA A 463 -18.16 -11.98 11.86
CA ALA A 463 -17.84 -10.60 11.62
C ALA A 463 -17.07 -10.36 10.31
N ALA A 464 -16.59 -11.41 9.65
CA ALA A 464 -15.75 -11.30 8.48
C ALA A 464 -16.54 -10.82 7.24
N ASP A 465 -15.94 -9.91 6.49
CA ASP A 465 -16.40 -9.54 5.14
C ASP A 465 -15.75 -10.46 4.09
N VAL A 466 -14.52 -10.94 4.36
CA VAL A 466 -13.78 -11.86 3.49
C VAL A 466 -13.05 -12.93 4.31
N ILE A 467 -13.09 -14.17 3.83
CA ILE A 467 -12.29 -15.29 4.33
C ILE A 467 -11.30 -15.68 3.24
N ILE A 468 -10.01 -15.63 3.57
CA ILE A 468 -8.90 -15.89 2.66
C ILE A 468 -8.22 -17.20 3.08
N ASP A 469 -8.40 -18.25 2.29
CA ASP A 469 -7.73 -19.52 2.46
C ASP A 469 -6.34 -19.50 1.81
N THR A 470 -5.33 -19.60 2.64
CA THR A 470 -3.92 -19.76 2.26
C THR A 470 -3.28 -20.97 2.93
N SER A 471 -4.11 -21.92 3.39
CA SER A 471 -3.70 -23.12 4.11
C SER A 471 -3.04 -24.18 3.24
N ALA A 472 -3.26 -24.13 1.93
CA ALA A 472 -2.90 -25.16 0.97
C ALA A 472 -3.45 -26.56 1.33
N SER A 473 -4.61 -26.60 1.99
CA SER A 473 -5.26 -27.82 2.46
C SER A 473 -6.65 -27.97 1.86
N ILE A 474 -6.86 -29.01 1.03
CA ILE A 474 -8.16 -29.29 0.42
C ILE A 474 -9.27 -29.42 1.48
N PRO A 475 -9.10 -30.19 2.58
CA PRO A 475 -10.11 -30.25 3.64
C PRO A 475 -10.48 -28.89 4.23
N VAL A 476 -9.52 -27.98 4.39
CA VAL A 476 -9.77 -26.62 4.91
C VAL A 476 -10.55 -25.80 3.88
N ALA A 477 -10.17 -25.86 2.60
CA ALA A 477 -10.91 -25.21 1.53
C ALA A 477 -12.38 -25.68 1.47
N ARG A 478 -12.63 -26.97 1.69
CA ARG A 478 -13.98 -27.55 1.78
C ARG A 478 -14.73 -27.05 3.01
N ALA A 479 -14.11 -27.07 4.19
CA ALA A 479 -14.70 -26.54 5.41
C ALA A 479 -15.08 -25.05 5.28
N ILE A 480 -14.23 -24.23 4.66
CA ILE A 480 -14.51 -22.81 4.38
C ILE A 480 -15.68 -22.66 3.39
N ALA A 481 -15.73 -23.49 2.35
CA ALA A 481 -16.83 -23.49 1.40
C ALA A 481 -18.18 -23.86 2.04
N ASP A 482 -18.17 -24.73 3.06
CA ASP A 482 -19.37 -25.22 3.74
C ASP A 482 -19.86 -24.30 4.88
N LEU A 483 -19.11 -23.24 5.22
CA LEU A 483 -19.55 -22.25 6.21
C LEU A 483 -20.85 -21.58 5.79
N ASP A 484 -21.83 -21.57 6.67
CA ASP A 484 -23.08 -20.82 6.50
C ASP A 484 -22.92 -19.36 6.99
N ILE A 485 -22.06 -18.62 6.28
CA ILE A 485 -21.71 -17.23 6.61
C ILE A 485 -21.69 -16.39 5.32
N GLY A 486 -22.14 -15.14 5.39
CA GLY A 486 -22.20 -14.22 4.26
C GLY A 486 -20.86 -13.64 3.78
N ALA A 487 -19.74 -14.04 4.39
CA ALA A 487 -18.41 -13.56 4.05
C ALA A 487 -17.98 -14.09 2.66
N ARG A 488 -17.34 -13.24 1.86
CA ARG A 488 -16.82 -13.63 0.55
C ARG A 488 -15.61 -14.55 0.71
N ARG A 489 -15.54 -15.63 -0.07
CA ARG A 489 -14.46 -16.63 0.06
C ARG A 489 -13.41 -16.44 -1.02
N VAL A 490 -12.15 -16.57 -0.63
CA VAL A 490 -10.98 -16.51 -1.50
C VAL A 490 -10.09 -17.71 -1.16
N SER A 491 -9.46 -18.33 -2.15
CA SER A 491 -8.39 -19.30 -1.92
C SER A 491 -7.18 -18.96 -2.78
N ALA A 492 -5.99 -19.03 -2.20
CA ALA A 492 -4.75 -18.77 -2.89
C ALA A 492 -3.65 -19.76 -2.49
N PHE A 493 -2.99 -20.34 -3.48
CA PHE A 493 -1.97 -21.37 -3.27
C PHE A 493 -0.93 -21.39 -4.39
N PHE A 494 0.22 -21.99 -4.11
CA PHE A 494 1.22 -22.30 -5.14
C PHE A 494 0.91 -23.64 -5.79
N ASN A 495 1.27 -23.78 -7.06
CA ASN A 495 1.31 -25.11 -7.67
C ASN A 495 2.41 -25.99 -7.02
N PRO A 496 2.38 -27.32 -7.19
CA PRO A 496 3.35 -28.22 -6.57
C PRO A 496 4.82 -27.90 -6.89
N ALA A 497 5.13 -27.47 -8.11
CA ALA A 497 6.47 -27.06 -8.51
C ALA A 497 6.91 -25.70 -7.94
N GLY A 498 5.98 -24.92 -7.36
CA GLY A 498 6.23 -23.58 -6.88
C GLY A 498 6.65 -22.60 -7.97
N THR A 499 6.25 -22.85 -9.21
CA THR A 499 6.48 -22.02 -10.42
C THR A 499 5.30 -21.11 -10.72
N ALA A 500 4.13 -21.37 -10.13
CA ALA A 500 2.92 -20.62 -10.36
C ALA A 500 2.14 -20.38 -9.06
N ALA A 501 1.31 -19.35 -9.06
CA ALA A 501 0.32 -19.10 -8.02
C ALA A 501 -1.08 -19.04 -8.62
N VAL A 502 -2.05 -19.54 -7.86
CA VAL A 502 -3.46 -19.60 -8.20
C VAL A 502 -4.22 -18.72 -7.21
N LEU A 503 -5.20 -17.98 -7.72
CA LEU A 503 -6.17 -17.20 -6.96
C LEU A 503 -7.58 -17.58 -7.43
N LEU A 504 -8.41 -18.02 -6.49
CA LEU A 504 -9.82 -18.31 -6.66
C LEU A 504 -10.61 -17.30 -5.84
N VAL A 505 -11.54 -16.57 -6.45
CA VAL A 505 -12.36 -15.55 -5.79
C VAL A 505 -13.84 -15.85 -6.05
N GLN A 506 -14.61 -16.07 -4.98
CA GLN A 506 -16.05 -16.25 -5.02
C GLN A 506 -16.73 -15.01 -5.61
N ASP A 507 -17.86 -15.15 -6.29
CA ASP A 507 -18.72 -13.98 -6.55
C ASP A 507 -19.28 -13.42 -5.24
N ARG A 508 -19.75 -12.16 -5.28
CA ARG A 508 -20.26 -11.48 -4.09
C ARG A 508 -21.54 -12.11 -3.53
N GLU A 509 -22.37 -12.73 -4.37
CA GLU A 509 -23.63 -13.35 -3.96
C GLU A 509 -23.43 -14.80 -3.47
N GLY A 510 -22.23 -15.36 -3.66
CA GLY A 510 -21.89 -16.72 -3.28
C GLY A 510 -22.50 -17.80 -4.17
N LYS A 511 -22.98 -17.46 -5.38
CA LYS A 511 -23.58 -18.41 -6.33
C LYS A 511 -22.57 -19.39 -6.94
N THR A 512 -21.30 -18.99 -7.01
CA THR A 512 -20.16 -19.76 -7.48
C THR A 512 -19.21 -20.00 -6.31
N ASP A 513 -19.40 -21.11 -5.59
CA ASP A 513 -18.56 -21.45 -4.44
C ASP A 513 -17.12 -21.88 -4.80
N LEU A 514 -16.27 -22.10 -3.78
CA LEU A 514 -14.88 -22.49 -3.99
C LEU A 514 -14.73 -23.82 -4.75
N ARG A 515 -15.68 -24.76 -4.62
CA ARG A 515 -15.67 -26.03 -5.36
C ARG A 515 -15.89 -25.82 -6.86
N ALA A 516 -16.84 -24.95 -7.22
CA ALA A 516 -17.09 -24.59 -8.62
C ALA A 516 -15.88 -23.86 -9.24
N LEU A 517 -15.23 -22.98 -8.47
CA LEU A 517 -14.00 -22.30 -8.91
C LEU A 517 -12.83 -23.26 -9.11
N GLU A 518 -12.69 -24.25 -8.22
CA GLU A 518 -11.66 -25.28 -8.34
C GLU A 518 -11.91 -26.18 -9.56
N ALA A 519 -13.15 -26.58 -9.80
CA ALA A 519 -13.53 -27.29 -11.03
C ALA A 519 -13.22 -26.45 -12.29
N ALA A 520 -13.52 -25.16 -12.26
CA ALA A 520 -13.19 -24.24 -13.35
C ALA A 520 -11.66 -24.05 -13.54
N TYR A 521 -10.87 -24.14 -12.46
CA TYR A 521 -9.41 -24.15 -12.50
C TYR A 521 -8.87 -25.42 -13.17
N TYR A 522 -9.37 -26.61 -12.82
CA TYR A 522 -8.97 -27.84 -13.51
C TYR A 522 -9.40 -27.86 -14.98
N ALA A 523 -10.55 -27.25 -15.32
CA ALA A 523 -10.95 -27.07 -16.73
C ALA A 523 -9.90 -26.28 -17.52
N GLN A 524 -9.30 -25.24 -16.92
CA GLN A 524 -8.22 -24.48 -17.54
C GLN A 524 -6.98 -25.35 -17.74
N ILE A 525 -6.61 -26.15 -16.72
CA ILE A 525 -5.48 -27.07 -16.83
C ILE A 525 -5.70 -28.03 -18.00
N LEU A 526 -6.86 -28.67 -18.12
CA LEU A 526 -7.15 -29.65 -19.18
C LEU A 526 -7.17 -29.06 -20.59
N THR A 527 -7.60 -27.80 -20.73
CA THR A 527 -7.86 -27.19 -22.04
C THR A 527 -6.72 -26.32 -22.57
N LYS A 528 -5.82 -25.84 -21.70
CA LYS A 528 -4.74 -24.93 -22.10
C LYS A 528 -3.39 -25.61 -22.07
N GLU A 529 -2.75 -25.69 -23.24
CA GLU A 529 -1.44 -26.36 -23.40
C GLU A 529 -0.33 -25.76 -22.52
N GLU A 530 -0.34 -24.44 -22.32
CA GLU A 530 0.60 -23.75 -21.41
C GLU A 530 0.51 -24.21 -19.94
N LEU A 531 -0.56 -24.92 -19.56
CA LEU A 531 -0.78 -25.49 -18.23
C LEU A 531 -0.60 -27.01 -18.19
N ALA A 532 -0.11 -27.65 -19.25
CA ALA A 532 0.05 -29.11 -19.30
C ALA A 532 0.85 -29.67 -18.12
N ASP A 533 1.98 -29.05 -17.79
CA ASP A 533 2.83 -29.46 -16.68
C ASP A 533 2.54 -28.71 -15.38
N HIS A 534 1.41 -27.99 -15.27
CA HIS A 534 1.15 -27.07 -14.17
C HIS A 534 1.13 -27.76 -12.80
N LEU A 535 0.62 -28.98 -12.72
CA LEU A 535 0.56 -29.77 -11.48
C LEU A 535 1.68 -30.80 -11.36
N SER A 536 2.62 -30.84 -12.30
CA SER A 536 3.78 -31.73 -12.20
C SER A 536 4.59 -31.44 -10.93
N GLN A 537 5.08 -32.49 -10.28
CA GLN A 537 5.94 -32.33 -9.11
C GLN A 537 7.34 -31.91 -9.54
N SER A 538 7.97 -31.02 -8.77
CA SER A 538 9.40 -30.78 -8.96
C SER A 538 10.19 -32.06 -8.61
N ALA A 539 11.10 -32.49 -9.50
CA ALA A 539 11.95 -33.68 -9.32
C ALA A 539 12.91 -33.62 -8.10
N ASN A 540 12.77 -32.62 -7.22
CA ASN A 540 13.75 -32.20 -6.23
C ASN A 540 13.13 -31.93 -4.83
N ALA A 541 11.99 -32.54 -4.48
CA ALA A 541 11.47 -32.51 -3.11
C ALA A 541 12.54 -32.93 -2.08
N ILE A 542 12.77 -32.13 -1.02
CA ILE A 542 13.65 -32.53 0.10
C ILE A 542 12.76 -33.10 1.20
N PRO A 543 12.94 -34.37 1.62
CA PRO A 543 12.31 -34.86 2.82
C PRO A 543 12.90 -34.14 4.03
N TYR A 544 12.11 -33.27 4.68
CA TYR A 544 12.50 -32.68 5.96
C TYR A 544 11.90 -33.53 7.08
N ALA A 545 12.75 -34.24 7.84
CA ALA A 545 12.35 -35.06 8.99
C ALA A 545 11.33 -36.18 8.71
N GLY A 546 11.73 -37.23 7.99
CA GLY A 546 11.26 -38.61 8.16
C GLY A 546 9.81 -39.00 7.88
N ALA A 547 8.88 -38.06 7.65
CA ALA A 547 7.48 -38.35 7.34
C ALA A 547 7.13 -37.96 5.90
N CYS A 548 6.39 -38.80 5.17
CA CYS A 548 5.91 -38.51 3.81
C CYS A 548 5.01 -37.26 3.71
N ARG A 549 4.62 -36.65 4.85
CA ARG A 549 3.80 -35.43 4.94
C ARG A 549 4.60 -34.14 5.17
N SER A 550 5.91 -34.21 5.39
CA SER A 550 6.79 -33.05 5.60
C SER A 550 7.67 -32.76 4.39
N VAL A 551 7.10 -32.92 3.19
CA VAL A 551 7.75 -32.52 1.94
C VAL A 551 7.55 -31.02 1.77
N THR A 552 8.62 -30.26 1.96
CA THR A 552 8.64 -28.83 1.64
C THR A 552 9.00 -28.66 0.17
N ASN A 553 8.09 -28.03 -0.60
CA ASN A 553 8.36 -27.63 -1.98
C ASN A 553 9.58 -26.70 -2.02
N ARG A 554 10.49 -26.93 -2.98
CA ARG A 554 11.65 -26.05 -3.22
C ARG A 554 11.19 -24.80 -3.96
N ILE A 555 10.81 -23.78 -3.20
CA ILE A 555 10.43 -22.47 -3.75
C ILE A 555 11.47 -21.43 -3.31
N PRO A 556 12.24 -20.83 -4.23
CA PRO A 556 13.13 -19.72 -3.89
C PRO A 556 12.37 -18.56 -3.26
N ALA A 557 12.95 -17.89 -2.26
CA ALA A 557 12.31 -16.78 -1.54
C ALA A 557 11.80 -15.68 -2.50
N ALA A 558 12.64 -15.26 -3.45
CA ALA A 558 12.27 -14.24 -4.44
C ALA A 558 11.05 -14.64 -5.28
N ARG A 559 10.94 -15.94 -5.64
CA ARG A 559 9.78 -16.45 -6.37
C ARG A 559 8.53 -16.49 -5.49
N ALA A 560 8.65 -16.93 -4.24
CA ALA A 560 7.54 -16.92 -3.29
C ALA A 560 6.99 -15.50 -3.06
N VAL A 561 7.88 -14.51 -2.90
CA VAL A 561 7.51 -13.10 -2.77
C VAL A 561 6.85 -12.57 -4.04
N ALA A 562 7.45 -12.81 -5.21
CA ALA A 562 6.91 -12.32 -6.49
C ALA A 562 5.52 -12.88 -6.78
N LEU A 563 5.32 -14.20 -6.62
CA LEU A 563 4.04 -14.85 -6.83
C LEU A 563 3.00 -14.41 -5.79
N SER A 564 3.38 -14.24 -4.52
CA SER A 564 2.46 -13.71 -3.49
C SER A 564 2.07 -12.25 -3.77
N GLY A 565 2.97 -11.44 -4.30
CA GLY A 565 2.69 -10.08 -4.74
C GLY A 565 1.73 -10.03 -5.94
N LEU A 566 1.85 -10.98 -6.90
CA LEU A 566 0.89 -11.13 -8.00
C LEU A 566 -0.50 -11.50 -7.48
N VAL A 567 -0.58 -12.41 -6.50
CA VAL A 567 -1.82 -12.76 -5.81
C VAL A 567 -2.40 -11.55 -5.08
N GLY A 568 -1.58 -10.76 -4.37
CA GLY A 568 -1.98 -9.52 -3.72
C GLY A 568 -2.61 -8.52 -4.71
N MET A 569 -1.95 -8.26 -5.83
CA MET A 569 -2.49 -7.42 -6.90
C MET A 569 -3.80 -7.96 -7.48
N GLY A 570 -3.89 -9.28 -7.69
CA GLY A 570 -5.10 -9.93 -8.21
C GLY A 570 -6.27 -9.81 -7.22
N LEU A 571 -6.03 -10.12 -5.96
CA LEU A 571 -7.01 -10.04 -4.89
C LEU A 571 -7.49 -8.60 -4.69
N SER A 572 -6.58 -7.62 -4.60
CA SER A 572 -6.91 -6.19 -4.47
C SER A 572 -7.83 -5.70 -5.59
N LYS A 573 -7.72 -6.24 -6.81
CA LYS A 573 -8.61 -5.88 -7.93
C LYS A 573 -9.91 -6.67 -7.95
N ALA A 574 -9.87 -7.95 -7.60
CA ALA A 574 -11.01 -8.86 -7.67
C ALA A 574 -12.01 -8.62 -6.53
N ILE A 575 -11.52 -8.22 -5.36
CA ILE A 575 -12.37 -8.04 -4.17
C ILE A 575 -13.35 -6.85 -4.30
N ASP A 576 -13.05 -5.90 -5.19
CA ASP A 576 -13.90 -4.73 -5.48
C ASP A 576 -14.90 -5.01 -6.62
N ARG A 577 -14.87 -6.21 -7.20
CA ARG A 577 -15.74 -6.66 -8.29
C ARG A 577 -16.73 -7.71 -7.82
N ASP A 578 -17.87 -7.83 -8.48
CA ASP A 578 -18.90 -8.79 -8.06
C ASP A 578 -18.69 -10.19 -8.64
N GLU A 579 -17.94 -10.33 -9.75
CA GLU A 579 -17.82 -11.61 -10.47
C GLU A 579 -16.88 -12.61 -9.79
N ALA A 580 -17.15 -13.89 -10.02
CA ALA A 580 -16.25 -14.97 -9.64
C ALA A 580 -15.06 -15.05 -10.60
N LEU A 581 -13.86 -15.34 -10.07
CA LEU A 581 -12.61 -15.29 -10.83
C LEU A 581 -11.70 -16.47 -10.48
N VAL A 582 -11.16 -17.11 -11.52
CA VAL A 582 -9.99 -17.98 -11.46
C VAL A 582 -8.83 -17.25 -12.14
N GLN A 583 -7.71 -17.11 -11.46
CA GLN A 583 -6.52 -16.50 -12.02
C GLN A 583 -5.26 -17.29 -11.66
N ILE A 584 -4.41 -17.53 -12.65
CA ILE A 584 -3.17 -18.29 -12.54
C ILE A 584 -2.04 -17.42 -13.10
N TRP A 585 -0.98 -17.25 -12.31
CA TRP A 585 0.26 -16.64 -12.77
C TRP A 585 1.37 -17.67 -12.80
N SER A 586 2.02 -17.85 -13.94
CA SER A 586 3.17 -18.74 -14.11
C SER A 586 4.44 -17.90 -14.28
N LEU A 587 5.42 -18.07 -13.39
CA LEU A 587 6.69 -17.33 -13.40
C LEU A 587 7.81 -18.18 -14.02
N ALA A 588 8.26 -17.77 -15.21
CA ALA A 588 9.39 -18.37 -15.90
C ALA A 588 10.73 -18.05 -15.22
N GLU A 589 11.79 -18.80 -15.54
CA GLU A 589 13.14 -18.53 -15.02
C GLU A 589 13.70 -17.18 -15.47
N SER A 590 13.27 -16.67 -16.63
CA SER A 590 13.61 -15.33 -17.13
C SER A 590 12.96 -14.19 -16.32
N GLY A 591 12.03 -14.50 -15.43
CA GLY A 591 11.19 -13.52 -14.73
C GLY A 591 9.91 -13.14 -15.50
N ALA A 592 9.69 -13.67 -16.71
CA ALA A 592 8.45 -13.44 -17.45
C ALA A 592 7.25 -14.08 -16.72
N VAL A 593 6.13 -13.37 -16.69
CA VAL A 593 4.89 -13.81 -16.05
C VAL A 593 3.84 -14.12 -17.11
N GLY A 594 3.48 -15.39 -17.26
CA GLY A 594 2.30 -15.81 -18.00
C GLY A 594 1.05 -15.67 -17.13
N VAL A 595 -0.07 -15.21 -17.71
CA VAL A 595 -1.33 -15.02 -16.98
C VAL A 595 -2.46 -15.75 -17.69
N CYS A 596 -3.11 -16.63 -16.96
CA CYS A 596 -4.33 -17.30 -17.37
C CYS A 596 -5.45 -16.85 -16.42
N ALA A 597 -6.47 -16.18 -16.95
CA ALA A 597 -7.62 -15.72 -16.18
C ALA A 597 -8.92 -16.22 -16.81
N ARG A 598 -9.90 -16.55 -15.97
CA ARG A 598 -11.23 -16.99 -16.37
C ARG A 598 -12.27 -16.42 -15.40
N HIS A 599 -13.22 -15.66 -15.93
CA HIS A 599 -14.46 -15.36 -15.21
C HIS A 599 -15.36 -16.60 -15.19
N VAL A 600 -15.90 -16.92 -14.02
CA VAL A 600 -16.70 -18.13 -13.83
C VAL A 600 -18.16 -17.74 -13.62
N GLU A 601 -19.00 -18.16 -14.56
CA GLU A 601 -20.45 -18.02 -14.46
C GLU A 601 -20.99 -19.03 -13.43
N PRO A 602 -22.04 -18.69 -12.67
CA PRO A 602 -22.65 -19.64 -11.74
C PRO A 602 -23.07 -20.94 -12.42
N PRO A 603 -22.64 -22.11 -11.89
CA PRO A 603 -23.02 -23.41 -12.44
C PRO A 603 -24.53 -23.66 -12.30
N ARG A 604 -25.11 -24.36 -13.28
CA ARG A 604 -26.48 -24.86 -13.15
C ARG A 604 -26.49 -26.07 -12.22
N VAL A 605 -27.35 -26.03 -11.22
CA VAL A 605 -27.48 -27.10 -10.22
C VAL A 605 -28.61 -28.04 -10.62
N HIS A 606 -28.28 -29.32 -10.74
CA HIS A 606 -29.24 -30.38 -11.04
C HIS A 606 -29.40 -31.27 -9.80
N PRO A 607 -30.56 -31.20 -9.11
CA PRO A 607 -30.86 -32.09 -8.01
C PRO A 607 -31.12 -33.50 -8.55
N SER A 608 -30.40 -34.46 -8.01
CA SER A 608 -30.59 -35.89 -8.28
C SER A 608 -30.13 -36.65 -7.03
N LEU A 609 -29.65 -37.89 -7.15
CA LEU A 609 -29.09 -38.64 -6.01
C LEU A 609 -28.00 -37.81 -5.29
N TRP A 610 -27.05 -37.33 -6.07
CA TRP A 610 -26.04 -36.33 -5.68
C TRP A 610 -26.39 -35.00 -6.35
N ARG A 611 -25.80 -33.91 -5.87
CA ARG A 611 -25.95 -32.61 -6.56
C ARG A 611 -24.95 -32.52 -7.69
N VAL A 612 -25.43 -32.32 -8.92
CA VAL A 612 -24.58 -32.17 -10.10
C VAL A 612 -24.53 -30.70 -10.48
N PHE A 613 -23.33 -30.15 -10.58
CA PHE A 613 -23.06 -28.78 -10.96
C PHE A 613 -22.46 -28.78 -12.36
N ILE A 614 -23.11 -28.10 -13.29
CA ILE A 614 -22.66 -28.04 -14.68
C ILE A 614 -22.27 -26.59 -15.01
N ASP A 615 -21.03 -26.41 -15.42
CA ASP A 615 -20.53 -25.12 -15.91
C ASP A 615 -21.31 -24.71 -17.20
N PRO A 616 -21.79 -23.46 -17.32
CA PRO A 616 -22.54 -23.02 -18.50
C PRO A 616 -21.76 -23.15 -19.81
N GLY A 617 -20.43 -23.12 -19.76
CA GLY A 617 -19.55 -23.41 -20.90
C GLY A 617 -19.63 -24.87 -21.35
N VAL A 618 -19.78 -25.82 -20.43
CA VAL A 618 -20.00 -27.24 -20.74
C VAL A 618 -21.38 -27.43 -21.38
N GLU A 619 -22.43 -26.79 -20.86
CA GLU A 619 -23.76 -26.84 -21.50
C GLU A 619 -23.74 -26.30 -22.94
N ARG A 620 -23.07 -25.16 -23.15
CA ARG A 620 -22.89 -24.59 -24.49
C ARG A 620 -22.13 -25.52 -25.42
N ARG A 621 -21.07 -26.17 -24.92
CA ARG A 621 -20.28 -27.15 -25.68
C ARG A 621 -21.13 -28.36 -26.08
N LEU A 622 -21.89 -28.93 -25.14
CA LEU A 622 -22.82 -30.03 -25.39
C LEU A 622 -23.86 -29.69 -26.48
N LYS A 623 -24.49 -28.51 -26.36
CA LYS A 623 -25.45 -28.03 -27.37
C LYS A 623 -24.81 -27.77 -28.73
N GLY A 624 -23.57 -27.25 -28.75
CA GLY A 624 -22.78 -27.04 -29.96
C GLY A 624 -22.46 -28.36 -30.67
N MET A 625 -21.92 -29.34 -29.95
CA MET A 625 -21.63 -30.67 -30.48
C MET A 625 -22.89 -31.35 -31.03
N ARG A 626 -24.02 -31.23 -30.34
CA ARG A 626 -25.32 -31.69 -30.87
C ARG A 626 -25.65 -31.02 -32.21
N ALA A 627 -25.59 -29.69 -32.26
CA ALA A 627 -25.96 -28.93 -33.46
C ALA A 627 -25.12 -29.32 -34.69
N GLU A 628 -23.83 -29.63 -34.49
CA GLU A 628 -22.91 -30.07 -35.54
C GLU A 628 -23.22 -31.45 -36.13
N HIS A 629 -23.86 -32.34 -35.35
CA HIS A 629 -24.10 -33.74 -35.73
C HIS A 629 -25.54 -34.03 -36.18
N LEU A 630 -26.47 -33.08 -36.01
CA LEU A 630 -27.84 -33.23 -36.48
C LEU A 630 -27.88 -33.54 -37.99
N PRO A 631 -28.76 -34.46 -38.44
CA PRO A 631 -29.88 -35.05 -37.72
C PRO A 631 -29.54 -36.29 -36.87
N ASN A 632 -28.28 -36.74 -36.86
CA ASN A 632 -27.87 -37.93 -36.13
C ASN A 632 -27.63 -37.61 -34.65
N GLU A 633 -27.83 -38.62 -33.81
CA GLU A 633 -27.39 -38.60 -32.42
C GLU A 633 -25.86 -38.63 -32.34
N THR A 634 -25.32 -37.97 -31.32
CA THR A 634 -23.89 -37.97 -30.97
C THR A 634 -23.76 -38.03 -29.45
N GLY A 635 -22.57 -38.23 -28.94
CA GLY A 635 -22.32 -38.31 -27.51
C GLY A 635 -20.86 -38.50 -27.17
N GLY A 636 -20.56 -38.70 -25.90
CA GLY A 636 -19.19 -38.84 -25.45
C GLY A 636 -19.11 -39.03 -23.94
N VAL A 637 -17.95 -38.68 -23.38
CA VAL A 637 -17.70 -38.84 -21.94
C VAL A 637 -17.74 -37.51 -21.20
N LEU A 638 -18.04 -37.59 -19.91
CA LEU A 638 -18.04 -36.48 -18.98
C LEU A 638 -16.87 -36.63 -18.01
N MET A 639 -16.13 -35.54 -17.84
CA MET A 639 -15.04 -35.42 -16.88
C MET A 639 -15.44 -34.46 -15.76
N GLY A 640 -15.15 -34.80 -14.51
CA GLY A 640 -15.56 -33.99 -13.37
C GLY A 640 -14.74 -34.19 -12.11
N VAL A 641 -14.93 -33.27 -11.17
CA VAL A 641 -14.45 -33.37 -9.78
C VAL A 641 -15.56 -34.00 -8.95
N VAL A 642 -15.21 -34.93 -8.08
CA VAL A 642 -16.18 -35.62 -7.22
C VAL A 642 -15.84 -35.41 -5.75
N ASP A 643 -16.81 -34.87 -5.00
CA ASP A 643 -16.75 -34.71 -3.56
C ASP A 643 -17.77 -35.66 -2.92
N VAL A 644 -17.26 -36.82 -2.47
CA VAL A 644 -18.07 -37.88 -1.87
C VAL A 644 -18.71 -37.43 -0.55
N ALA A 645 -17.97 -36.67 0.27
CA ALA A 645 -18.46 -36.21 1.56
C ALA A 645 -19.63 -35.22 1.39
N ALA A 646 -19.56 -34.36 0.36
CA ALA A 646 -20.62 -33.43 0.03
C ALA A 646 -21.72 -34.01 -0.89
N MET A 647 -21.58 -35.28 -1.32
CA MET A 647 -22.41 -35.94 -2.35
C MET A 647 -22.60 -35.02 -3.57
N ARG A 648 -21.48 -34.58 -4.14
CA ARG A 648 -21.43 -33.55 -5.19
C ARG A 648 -20.53 -33.96 -6.34
N ILE A 649 -20.97 -33.65 -7.56
CA ILE A 649 -20.19 -33.79 -8.80
C ILE A 649 -20.17 -32.44 -9.50
N ASP A 650 -18.98 -31.90 -9.77
CA ASP A 650 -18.79 -30.72 -10.61
C ASP A 650 -18.29 -31.18 -11.99
N VAL A 651 -19.11 -31.01 -13.02
CA VAL A 651 -18.77 -31.39 -14.39
C VAL A 651 -17.82 -30.33 -14.97
N VAL A 652 -16.59 -30.74 -15.23
CA VAL A 652 -15.47 -29.89 -15.67
C VAL A 652 -15.43 -29.78 -17.19
N ASP A 653 -15.63 -30.89 -17.88
CA ASP A 653 -15.60 -30.93 -19.35
C ASP A 653 -16.50 -32.05 -19.93
N ALA A 654 -16.94 -31.84 -21.16
CA ALA A 654 -17.63 -32.84 -21.98
C ALA A 654 -16.86 -33.07 -23.27
N TRP A 655 -16.50 -34.31 -23.56
CA TRP A 655 -15.73 -34.66 -24.74
C TRP A 655 -16.61 -35.11 -25.91
N ASP A 656 -16.07 -34.89 -27.10
CA ASP A 656 -16.60 -35.33 -28.37
C ASP A 656 -16.66 -36.86 -28.50
N GLN A 657 -17.44 -37.34 -29.46
CA GLN A 657 -17.55 -38.77 -29.74
C GLN A 657 -16.18 -39.35 -30.13
N PRO A 658 -15.79 -40.53 -29.58
CA PRO A 658 -14.61 -41.24 -30.05
C PRO A 658 -14.67 -41.50 -31.57
N PRO A 659 -13.52 -41.52 -32.29
CA PRO A 659 -13.49 -41.60 -33.75
C PRO A 659 -14.18 -42.82 -34.36
N ASP A 660 -14.29 -43.91 -33.60
CA ASP A 660 -14.95 -45.18 -33.97
C ASP A 660 -16.44 -45.24 -33.58
N SER A 661 -17.03 -44.14 -33.12
CA SER A 661 -18.45 -44.05 -32.75
C SER A 661 -19.38 -44.05 -33.98
N ARG A 662 -20.61 -44.54 -33.81
CA ARG A 662 -21.63 -44.59 -34.86
C ARG A 662 -22.89 -43.89 -34.41
N GLY A 663 -23.25 -42.81 -35.09
CA GLY A 663 -24.47 -42.05 -34.86
C GLY A 663 -25.49 -42.23 -35.98
N SER A 664 -26.76 -42.35 -35.63
CA SER A 664 -27.92 -42.34 -36.53
C SER A 664 -29.05 -41.50 -35.94
N PRO A 665 -30.13 -41.20 -36.67
CA PRO A 665 -31.26 -40.45 -36.12
C PRO A 665 -32.10 -41.19 -35.07
N ALA A 666 -31.75 -42.43 -34.70
CA ALA A 666 -32.52 -43.24 -33.76
C ALA A 666 -31.65 -43.98 -32.73
N MET A 667 -30.32 -43.86 -32.83
CA MET A 667 -29.37 -44.56 -31.97
C MET A 667 -27.97 -43.97 -32.11
N PHE A 668 -27.27 -43.88 -30.99
CA PHE A 668 -25.84 -43.62 -30.89
C PHE A 668 -25.10 -44.79 -30.21
N GLU A 669 -24.05 -45.30 -30.86
CA GLU A 669 -23.12 -46.29 -30.31
C GLU A 669 -21.75 -45.63 -30.09
N ARG A 670 -21.36 -45.45 -28.83
CA ARG A 670 -20.10 -44.81 -28.46
C ARG A 670 -18.91 -45.75 -28.67
N GLY A 671 -17.97 -45.34 -29.52
CA GLY A 671 -16.71 -46.05 -29.73
C GLY A 671 -15.75 -45.94 -28.54
N THR A 672 -14.60 -46.61 -28.58
CA THR A 672 -13.60 -46.60 -27.50
C THR A 672 -12.20 -46.18 -27.96
N GLY A 673 -12.03 -45.89 -29.25
CA GLY A 673 -10.77 -45.55 -29.90
C GLY A 673 -10.05 -44.40 -29.22
N GLY A 674 -8.90 -44.69 -28.59
CA GLY A 674 -8.06 -43.70 -27.90
C GLY A 674 -8.62 -43.15 -26.58
N LEU A 675 -9.88 -43.47 -26.23
CA LEU A 675 -10.57 -42.88 -25.09
C LEU A 675 -9.90 -43.20 -23.76
N LYS A 676 -9.50 -44.46 -23.55
CA LYS A 676 -8.84 -44.89 -22.32
C LYS A 676 -7.59 -44.05 -22.04
N GLN A 677 -6.72 -43.88 -23.04
CA GLN A 677 -5.49 -43.09 -22.91
C GLN A 677 -5.82 -41.63 -22.61
N ARG A 678 -6.75 -41.04 -23.34
CA ARG A 678 -7.16 -39.64 -23.15
C ARG A 678 -7.69 -39.38 -21.72
N VAL A 679 -8.45 -40.32 -21.14
CA VAL A 679 -8.91 -40.24 -19.75
C VAL A 679 -7.72 -40.31 -18.78
N PHE A 680 -6.80 -41.26 -18.96
CA PHE A 680 -5.61 -41.38 -18.11
C PHE A 680 -4.71 -40.13 -18.19
N ASP A 681 -4.49 -39.59 -19.39
CA ASP A 681 -3.70 -38.38 -19.57
C ASP A 681 -4.34 -37.18 -18.84
N ALA A 682 -5.67 -37.06 -18.90
CA ALA A 682 -6.40 -36.00 -18.19
C ALA A 682 -6.33 -36.15 -16.65
N MET A 683 -6.43 -37.39 -16.15
CA MET A 683 -6.25 -37.70 -14.74
C MET A 683 -4.83 -37.38 -14.28
N GLU A 684 -3.80 -37.84 -15.01
CA GLU A 684 -2.40 -37.57 -14.69
C GLU A 684 -2.09 -36.07 -14.67
N ARG A 685 -2.54 -35.35 -15.70
CA ARG A 685 -2.39 -33.88 -15.83
C ARG A 685 -3.03 -33.11 -14.67
N THR A 686 -4.05 -33.68 -14.03
CA THR A 686 -4.76 -33.07 -12.91
C THR A 686 -4.41 -33.67 -11.54
N LEU A 687 -3.39 -34.54 -11.44
CA LEU A 687 -3.07 -35.32 -10.22
C LEU A 687 -4.30 -36.04 -9.65
N ASP A 688 -5.04 -36.72 -10.54
CA ASP A 688 -6.24 -37.51 -10.26
C ASP A 688 -7.42 -36.70 -9.67
N GLN A 689 -7.35 -35.36 -9.70
CA GLN A 689 -8.42 -34.50 -9.18
C GLN A 689 -9.63 -34.46 -10.12
N VAL A 690 -9.42 -34.60 -11.43
CA VAL A 690 -10.48 -34.78 -12.41
C VAL A 690 -10.51 -36.22 -12.88
N ARG A 691 -11.70 -36.81 -12.91
CA ARG A 691 -11.91 -38.20 -13.33
C ARG A 691 -13.11 -38.34 -14.25
N TYR A 692 -13.23 -39.53 -14.87
CA TYR A 692 -14.43 -39.91 -15.60
C TYR A 692 -15.62 -40.01 -14.63
N VAL A 693 -16.70 -39.29 -14.91
CA VAL A 693 -17.91 -39.28 -14.06
C VAL A 693 -19.14 -39.87 -14.75
N GLY A 694 -19.07 -40.09 -16.05
CA GLY A 694 -20.18 -40.68 -16.81
C GLY A 694 -20.16 -40.32 -18.29
N GLU A 695 -21.34 -40.38 -18.91
CA GLU A 695 -21.51 -40.23 -20.36
C GLU A 695 -22.57 -39.19 -20.71
N TRP A 696 -22.52 -38.68 -21.92
CA TRP A 696 -23.58 -37.84 -22.46
C TRP A 696 -23.93 -38.27 -23.88
N HIS A 697 -25.16 -37.99 -24.30
CA HIS A 697 -25.60 -38.11 -25.68
C HIS A 697 -26.67 -37.08 -26.02
N SER A 698 -26.94 -36.92 -27.31
CA SER A 698 -27.97 -36.02 -27.83
C SER A 698 -29.13 -36.79 -28.42
N HIS A 699 -30.34 -36.24 -28.31
CA HIS A 699 -31.50 -36.70 -29.08
C HIS A 699 -31.72 -35.82 -30.32
N PRO A 700 -32.30 -36.37 -31.41
CA PRO A 700 -32.57 -35.61 -32.64
C PRO A 700 -33.56 -34.46 -32.42
N ARG A 701 -33.79 -33.65 -33.46
CA ARG A 701 -34.78 -32.56 -33.41
C ARG A 701 -36.17 -33.09 -33.07
N ASN A 702 -36.93 -32.31 -32.32
CA ASN A 702 -38.29 -32.58 -31.86
C ASN A 702 -38.44 -33.83 -30.97
N HIS A 703 -37.35 -34.29 -30.35
CA HIS A 703 -37.38 -35.39 -29.38
C HIS A 703 -37.13 -34.87 -27.97
N SER A 704 -37.85 -35.44 -26.99
CA SER A 704 -37.71 -35.06 -25.58
C SER A 704 -36.37 -35.54 -25.01
N THR A 705 -35.87 -34.88 -23.97
CA THR A 705 -34.71 -35.36 -23.18
C THR A 705 -35.04 -36.48 -22.19
N ASN A 706 -36.27 -37.02 -22.21
CA ASN A 706 -36.61 -38.18 -21.40
C ASN A 706 -35.79 -39.40 -21.88
N PRO A 707 -35.20 -40.19 -20.95
CA PRO A 707 -34.46 -41.38 -21.35
C PRO A 707 -35.39 -42.42 -21.97
N SER A 708 -34.95 -42.99 -23.09
CA SER A 708 -35.53 -44.16 -23.72
C SER A 708 -35.25 -45.42 -22.90
N HIS A 709 -35.85 -46.54 -23.30
CA HIS A 709 -35.56 -47.84 -22.68
C HIS A 709 -34.09 -48.27 -22.84
N ILE A 710 -33.42 -47.84 -23.91
CA ILE A 710 -31.99 -48.10 -24.15
C ILE A 710 -31.16 -47.28 -23.16
N ASP A 711 -31.48 -46.01 -22.98
CA ASP A 711 -30.75 -45.11 -22.08
C ASP A 711 -30.87 -45.55 -20.62
N VAL A 712 -32.04 -46.06 -20.22
CA VAL A 712 -32.28 -46.67 -18.91
C VAL A 712 -31.39 -47.92 -18.71
N ALA A 713 -31.26 -48.76 -19.74
CA ALA A 713 -30.38 -49.92 -19.67
C ALA A 713 -28.90 -49.51 -19.63
N GLN A 714 -28.51 -48.47 -20.36
CA GLN A 714 -27.15 -47.93 -20.37
C GLN A 714 -26.75 -47.36 -19.02
N ILE A 715 -27.56 -46.47 -18.42
CA ILE A 715 -27.22 -45.90 -17.12
C ILE A 715 -27.23 -46.96 -16.02
N ALA A 716 -28.09 -47.98 -16.11
CA ALA A 716 -28.04 -49.14 -15.22
C ALA A 716 -26.71 -49.91 -15.33
N TRP A 717 -26.24 -50.15 -16.56
CA TRP A 717 -24.95 -50.80 -16.80
C TRP A 717 -23.75 -49.95 -16.34
N LEU A 718 -23.79 -48.63 -16.58
CA LEU A 718 -22.77 -47.70 -16.09
C LEU A 718 -22.75 -47.66 -14.56
N THR A 719 -23.92 -47.72 -13.92
CA THR A 719 -24.05 -47.75 -12.46
C THR A 719 -23.43 -49.00 -11.89
N ASP A 720 -23.69 -50.17 -12.46
CA ASP A 720 -23.07 -51.44 -12.01
C ASP A 720 -21.53 -51.40 -12.17
N SER A 721 -21.06 -50.84 -13.29
CA SER A 721 -19.62 -50.69 -13.57
C SER A 721 -18.93 -49.74 -12.59
N LEU A 722 -19.56 -48.59 -12.28
CA LEU A 722 -19.02 -47.57 -11.37
C LEU A 722 -19.34 -47.82 -9.89
N ALA A 723 -20.27 -48.73 -9.57
CA ALA A 723 -20.66 -49.05 -8.19
C ALA A 723 -19.46 -49.54 -7.36
N SER A 724 -18.51 -50.21 -7.99
CA SER A 724 -17.27 -50.66 -7.34
C SER A 724 -16.35 -49.51 -6.89
N ASP A 725 -16.45 -48.34 -7.51
CA ASP A 725 -15.71 -47.10 -7.17
C ASP A 725 -16.49 -46.20 -6.18
N GLY A 726 -17.73 -46.58 -5.81
CA GLY A 726 -18.55 -45.83 -4.85
C GLY A 726 -19.08 -44.49 -5.36
N CYS A 727 -18.98 -44.21 -6.67
CA CYS A 727 -19.50 -43.01 -7.31
C CYS A 727 -20.71 -43.35 -8.20
N PRO A 728 -21.86 -42.63 -8.10
CA PRO A 728 -22.99 -42.87 -8.99
C PRO A 728 -22.63 -42.52 -10.44
N ALA A 729 -23.15 -43.29 -11.38
CA ALA A 729 -22.98 -43.01 -12.80
C ALA A 729 -23.81 -41.80 -13.23
N LEU A 730 -23.18 -40.84 -13.90
CA LEU A 730 -23.84 -39.68 -14.49
C LEU A 730 -24.19 -39.93 -15.96
N MET A 731 -25.40 -39.56 -16.36
CA MET A 731 -25.81 -39.52 -17.76
C MET A 731 -26.46 -38.18 -18.08
N ILE A 732 -26.00 -37.52 -19.15
CA ILE A 732 -26.57 -36.25 -19.63
C ILE A 732 -27.21 -36.44 -21.01
N ILE A 733 -28.48 -36.07 -21.15
CA ILE A 733 -29.23 -36.13 -22.42
C ILE A 733 -29.51 -34.72 -22.92
N VAL A 734 -29.04 -34.40 -24.11
CA VAL A 734 -29.13 -33.05 -24.71
C VAL A 734 -30.23 -33.02 -25.78
N GLY A 735 -31.23 -32.16 -25.59
CA GLY A 735 -32.36 -31.96 -26.52
C GLY A 735 -32.30 -30.61 -27.24
N ASP A 736 -33.45 -30.17 -27.77
CA ASP A 736 -33.56 -28.86 -28.43
C ASP A 736 -33.45 -27.69 -27.43
N ASP A 737 -34.31 -27.68 -26.41
CA ASP A 737 -34.40 -26.56 -25.46
C ASP A 737 -33.91 -26.89 -24.04
N ASP A 738 -33.59 -28.16 -23.76
CA ASP A 738 -33.26 -28.61 -22.41
C ASP A 738 -32.11 -29.63 -22.38
N ILE A 739 -31.52 -29.78 -21.19
CA ILE A 739 -30.53 -30.79 -20.83
C ILE A 739 -31.08 -31.56 -19.64
N ARG A 740 -31.22 -32.89 -19.77
CA ARG A 740 -31.61 -33.75 -18.65
C ARG A 740 -30.38 -34.40 -18.04
N VAL A 741 -30.33 -34.35 -16.71
CA VAL A 741 -29.32 -35.04 -15.89
C VAL A 741 -29.98 -36.24 -15.23
N CYS A 742 -29.41 -37.42 -15.45
CA CYS A 742 -29.82 -38.68 -14.85
C CYS A 742 -28.66 -39.24 -14.02
N MET A 743 -28.95 -39.81 -12.85
CA MET A 743 -27.98 -40.60 -12.09
C MET A 743 -28.58 -41.94 -11.67
N GLY A 744 -27.76 -42.98 -11.68
CA GLY A 744 -28.16 -44.31 -11.25
C GLY A 744 -27.63 -44.69 -9.86
N THR A 745 -28.50 -45.34 -9.08
CA THR A 745 -28.18 -46.02 -7.80
C THR A 745 -28.25 -47.53 -7.96
N THR A 746 -29.42 -48.02 -8.38
CA THR A 746 -29.82 -49.41 -8.65
C THR A 746 -30.99 -49.39 -9.67
N VAL A 747 -31.19 -50.48 -10.42
CA VAL A 747 -32.22 -50.57 -11.49
C VAL A 747 -33.64 -50.32 -10.98
N GLU A 748 -33.95 -50.69 -9.74
CA GLU A 748 -35.29 -50.54 -9.14
C GLU A 748 -35.62 -49.10 -8.75
N ALA A 749 -34.66 -48.33 -8.24
CA ALA A 749 -34.85 -46.92 -7.91
C ALA A 749 -34.96 -46.05 -9.16
N LEU A 750 -34.22 -46.37 -10.22
CA LEU A 750 -34.30 -45.66 -11.50
C LEU A 750 -35.68 -45.83 -12.16
N LYS A 751 -36.29 -47.02 -12.06
CA LYS A 751 -37.66 -47.28 -12.52
C LYS A 751 -38.71 -46.51 -11.71
N ALA A 752 -38.48 -46.30 -10.41
CA ALA A 752 -39.39 -45.54 -9.55
C ALA A 752 -39.34 -44.03 -9.83
N ASP A 753 -38.15 -43.47 -10.06
CA ASP A 753 -37.99 -42.04 -10.38
C ASP A 753 -38.45 -41.69 -11.81
N LEU A 754 -38.33 -42.60 -12.77
CA LEU A 754 -38.85 -42.41 -14.13
C LEU A 754 -40.37 -42.61 -14.25
N SER A 755 -41.00 -43.17 -13.21
CA SER A 755 -42.45 -43.37 -13.14
C SER A 755 -43.22 -42.24 -12.45
N LYS A 756 -42.50 -41.27 -11.87
CA LYS A 756 -43.01 -40.02 -11.32
C LYS A 756 -42.80 -38.88 -12.31
#